data_AF-A0A925SUQ5-F1
#
_entry.id   AF-A0A925SUQ5-F1
#
_cell.length_a   1.000
_cell.length_b   1.000
_cell.length_c   1.000
_cell.angle_alpha   90.00
_cell.angle_beta   90.00
_cell.angle_gamma   90.00
#
_symmetry.space_group_name_H-M   'P 1'
#
loop_
_entity.id
_entity.type
_entity.pdbx_description
1 polymer ?
#
loop_
_entity_poly.entity_id
_entity_poly.type
_entity_poly.pdbx_seq_one_letter_code
_entity_poly.pdbx_strand_id
1 'polypeptide(L)'
;MKDQAPFLDVRSFVTEEGSWEVLERETSVPATSPFLTFYEAEAGGSPVDPEAEEYVAFLNELYDEELDEGLSTLVDEATAIYETHFTFEQEDPQTSGYQAERLLTQHFAPLVAEAETMFGALARELGQRDLNTLSEDEIGTIVDRYQPSVELQPNFEEFLGKLKKAFKKVANKAVDLAKKGISAAAKLGLGPILEKLKALVKPLLKRVILTAIGKLPAQLQPLARKLAERIPFLKELDESYETAPQAAVAGESSGIQYEFNQQVATLLFAPTEVEQDLEVARVLTEQQVPDIYPLAELDRSRDQFVENLRRLKQGEDPTPHVENFVPAILPALKIGIRLVGRKRVVGFLAGFLGKLIQKFIGPQYAPALSQAIVDAGLRLINLEATTEDESRAAASAVAATVEETVRRVASAPDYVLDNSELLEGFALEAFEQAAAANLPPVLPEETYRKRPDLAEGRKLRGTWIMMPRGRRKRFKKFSRRIPIRIAPHKVASLETFEGIPLEEFLEEQLGLAPGEEVEAFVHLYEAIPGTRLSDIVRQEAPIPKLDNSNGQGQLHPFTREAATLLLGEPELGRDADPRSGSDPHAPAVGQRLYYLEIPGKRPLMIPGSDGRTAARRSTKLRLVLDFPKNEIRVRLFLSEIRAQEIAVKLRQHAHIGTVAARLGRILERGLRRAFIGGFGRLKIVHEAVMPDQWVGALRRLPSLVPQVLMGRLQEWILKGLADHLKQRTEEFIKAAEDTADGVTLVIILGNPPGFPQLRQALKGKVLSPASLRMADGAPAVTITVVPGYSHE
;
A
#
# COMPACT_ATOMS: atom_id res chain seq x y z
N MET A 1 -3.13 26.86 62.33
CA MET A 1 -1.90 27.67 62.18
C MET A 1 -0.74 26.74 62.45
N LYS A 2 0.27 26.51 61.61
CA LYS A 2 0.59 26.83 60.21
C LYS A 2 1.67 25.78 59.87
N ASP A 3 1.38 24.79 59.03
CA ASP A 3 2.39 23.87 58.50
C ASP A 3 2.58 24.20 57.01
N GLN A 4 3.67 24.93 56.71
CA GLN A 4 4.10 25.24 55.36
C GLN A 4 5.06 24.14 54.87
N ALA A 5 4.69 23.52 53.75
CA ALA A 5 5.45 22.50 53.05
C ALA A 5 6.75 23.07 52.41
N PRO A 6 7.82 22.27 52.27
CA PRO A 6 9.19 22.74 51.98
C PRO A 6 9.52 22.94 50.49
N PHE A 7 8.53 23.07 49.60
CA PHE A 7 8.76 23.05 48.14
C PHE A 7 8.55 24.38 47.41
N LEU A 8 8.60 25.50 48.11
CA LEU A 8 8.54 26.83 47.48
C LEU A 8 9.59 27.77 48.09
N ASP A 9 10.85 27.64 47.66
CA ASP A 9 11.79 28.75 47.74
C ASP A 9 12.11 29.23 46.31
N VAL A 10 11.56 30.39 45.97
CA VAL A 10 11.55 31.00 44.62
C VAL A 10 12.81 31.85 44.41
N ARG A 11 13.97 31.37 44.88
CA ARG A 11 15.24 32.12 44.86
C ARG A 11 16.28 31.60 43.88
N SER A 12 15.97 30.59 43.07
CA SER A 12 16.93 29.99 42.12
C SER A 12 16.84 30.50 40.67
N PHE A 13 16.07 31.56 40.39
CA PHE A 13 15.93 32.12 39.03
C PHE A 13 16.40 33.58 38.93
N VAL A 14 17.59 33.87 39.44
CA VAL A 14 18.32 35.10 39.07
C VAL A 14 19.61 34.70 38.39
N THR A 15 19.64 34.87 37.08
CA THR A 15 20.82 34.86 36.23
C THR A 15 21.67 36.08 36.56
N GLU A 16 22.86 35.87 37.15
CA GLU A 16 23.93 36.87 37.13
C GLU A 16 25.02 36.39 36.15
N GLU A 17 25.22 37.19 35.11
CA GLU A 17 26.40 37.18 34.25
C GLU A 17 27.62 37.56 35.09
N GLY A 18 28.69 36.75 35.09
CA GLY A 18 29.91 37.09 35.82
C GLY A 18 31.06 36.10 35.65
N SER A 19 32.00 36.47 34.76
CA SER A 19 33.46 36.20 34.78
C SER A 19 34.01 34.82 35.16
N TRP A 20 34.74 34.26 34.20
CA TRP A 20 35.66 33.13 34.32
C TRP A 20 36.79 33.42 35.32
N GLU A 21 36.92 32.58 36.35
CA GLU A 21 38.21 32.31 36.99
C GLU A 21 38.47 30.81 37.02
N VAL A 22 39.64 30.46 36.49
CA VAL A 22 40.20 29.13 36.33
C VAL A 22 40.59 28.56 37.69
N LEU A 23 40.10 27.38 38.02
CA LEU A 23 40.67 26.52 39.05
C LEU A 23 40.64 25.07 38.58
N GLU A 24 41.85 24.56 38.33
CA GLU A 24 42.17 23.19 37.98
C GLU A 24 41.57 22.20 39.00
N ARG A 25 40.87 21.17 38.50
CA ARG A 25 40.59 19.96 39.27
C ARG A 25 40.69 18.73 38.38
N GLU A 26 41.67 17.93 38.77
CA GLU A 26 41.91 16.51 38.57
C GLU A 26 40.83 15.70 37.81
N THR A 27 41.34 14.98 36.83
CA THR A 27 40.70 13.98 35.99
C THR A 27 39.95 12.90 36.80
N SER A 28 38.62 12.95 36.78
CA SER A 28 37.79 11.75 36.87
C SER A 28 36.85 11.74 35.67
N VAL A 29 37.11 10.86 34.70
CA VAL A 29 36.16 10.55 33.63
C VAL A 29 34.95 9.90 34.30
N PRO A 30 33.74 10.50 34.27
CA PRO A 30 32.56 9.76 34.70
C PRO A 30 32.31 8.66 33.67
N ALA A 31 32.11 7.44 34.14
CA ALA A 31 31.78 6.31 33.28
C ALA A 31 30.47 6.59 32.53
N THR A 32 30.58 6.91 31.25
CA THR A 32 29.45 7.08 30.35
C THR A 32 28.80 5.72 30.14
N SER A 33 27.60 5.54 30.68
CA SER A 33 26.79 4.35 30.43
C SER A 33 26.37 4.33 28.95
N PRO A 34 26.55 3.20 28.24
CA PRO A 34 26.16 3.07 26.83
C PRO A 34 24.63 3.11 26.60
N PHE A 35 23.84 3.19 27.66
CA PHE A 35 22.37 3.23 27.60
C PHE A 35 21.77 4.64 27.70
N LEU A 36 22.56 5.68 28.00
CA LEU A 36 22.07 7.06 28.12
C LEU A 36 22.26 7.90 26.85
N THR A 37 23.12 7.45 25.91
CA THR A 37 23.38 8.15 24.65
C THR A 37 22.19 8.15 23.67
N PHE A 38 21.19 7.30 23.86
CA PHE A 38 20.02 7.23 22.99
C PHE A 38 18.88 8.19 23.36
N TYR A 39 18.86 8.74 24.59
CA TYR A 39 17.73 9.55 25.07
C TYR A 39 18.05 11.02 25.37
N GLU A 40 19.33 11.45 25.35
CA GLU A 40 19.71 12.87 25.53
C GLU A 40 19.90 13.65 24.21
N ALA A 41 19.62 13.05 23.05
CA ALA A 41 19.82 13.68 21.74
C ALA A 41 18.72 14.69 21.30
N GLU A 42 17.73 15.00 22.14
CA GLU A 42 16.60 15.88 21.77
C GLU A 42 16.81 17.38 22.11
N ALA A 43 17.92 17.78 22.73
CA ALA A 43 18.14 19.19 23.10
C ALA A 43 19.58 19.69 22.82
N GLY A 44 20.03 19.50 21.59
CA GLY A 44 21.30 20.08 21.13
C GLY A 44 21.71 19.43 19.83
N GLY A 45 21.83 20.21 18.75
CA GLY A 45 22.21 19.72 17.43
C GLY A 45 23.56 19.03 17.48
N SER A 46 23.54 17.70 17.66
CA SER A 46 24.73 16.87 17.45
C SER A 46 25.14 16.97 15.99
N PRO A 47 26.45 16.94 15.68
CA PRO A 47 26.91 16.81 14.31
C PRO A 47 26.32 15.51 13.75
N VAL A 48 25.38 15.64 12.83
CA VAL A 48 24.81 14.50 12.11
C VAL A 48 25.94 13.93 11.25
N ASP A 49 26.20 12.63 11.39
CA ASP A 49 27.21 11.93 10.62
C ASP A 49 26.89 12.03 9.11
N PRO A 50 27.77 12.64 8.28
CA PRO A 50 27.56 12.76 6.83
C PRO A 50 27.32 11.41 6.14
N GLU A 51 27.90 10.33 6.66
CA GLU A 51 27.72 8.99 6.13
C GLU A 51 26.31 8.46 6.39
N ALA A 52 25.77 8.69 7.60
CA ALA A 52 24.38 8.37 7.93
C ALA A 52 23.38 9.18 7.08
N GLU A 53 23.67 10.44 6.78
CA GLU A 53 22.86 11.27 5.88
C GLU A 53 22.84 10.71 4.44
N GLU A 54 24.00 10.27 3.93
CA GLU A 54 24.13 9.66 2.60
C GLU A 54 23.47 8.28 2.53
N TYR A 55 23.50 7.51 3.62
CA TYR A 55 22.81 6.24 3.77
C TYR A 55 21.28 6.40 3.65
N VAL A 56 20.69 7.34 4.41
CA VAL A 56 19.23 7.58 4.36
C VAL A 56 18.79 8.14 3.00
N ALA A 57 19.60 9.02 2.40
CA ALA A 57 19.33 9.49 1.04
C ALA A 57 19.33 8.33 0.03
N PHE A 58 20.28 7.40 0.15
CA PHE A 58 20.33 6.22 -0.72
C PHE A 58 19.16 5.26 -0.51
N LEU A 59 18.69 5.04 0.73
CA LEU A 59 17.48 4.25 0.97
C LEU A 59 16.25 4.83 0.25
N ASN A 60 16.10 6.15 0.26
CA ASN A 60 15.06 6.82 -0.52
C ASN A 60 15.26 6.63 -2.01
N GLU A 61 16.49 6.74 -2.52
CA GLU A 61 16.80 6.51 -3.93
C GLU A 61 16.43 5.08 -4.38
N LEU A 62 16.79 4.09 -3.56
CA LEU A 62 16.59 2.66 -3.83
C LEU A 62 15.11 2.24 -3.73
N TYR A 63 14.30 2.95 -2.95
CA TYR A 63 12.85 2.72 -2.95
C TYR A 63 12.25 2.98 -4.34
N ASP A 64 11.55 1.97 -4.84
CA ASP A 64 11.00 1.89 -6.20
C ASP A 64 9.62 1.20 -6.17
N GLU A 65 8.59 1.95 -6.53
CA GLU A 65 7.20 1.47 -6.54
C GLU A 65 6.97 0.37 -7.58
N GLU A 66 7.69 0.39 -8.69
CA GLU A 66 7.56 -0.67 -9.68
C GLU A 66 8.03 -1.99 -9.07
N LEU A 67 9.12 -1.98 -8.30
CA LEU A 67 9.59 -3.17 -7.60
C LEU A 67 8.61 -3.62 -6.50
N ASP A 68 8.00 -2.69 -5.76
CA ASP A 68 6.94 -3.00 -4.79
C ASP A 68 5.75 -3.73 -5.45
N GLU A 69 5.27 -3.21 -6.58
CA GLU A 69 4.21 -3.82 -7.38
C GLU A 69 4.64 -5.21 -7.88
N GLY A 70 5.88 -5.36 -8.36
CA GLY A 70 6.44 -6.64 -8.77
C GLY A 70 6.44 -7.67 -7.63
N LEU A 71 6.86 -7.27 -6.43
CA LEU A 71 6.82 -8.13 -5.23
C LEU A 71 5.38 -8.50 -4.85
N SER A 72 4.45 -7.54 -4.92
CA SER A 72 3.03 -7.78 -4.66
C SER A 72 2.44 -8.82 -5.62
N THR A 73 2.74 -8.71 -6.92
CA THR A 73 2.33 -9.68 -7.95
C THR A 73 2.88 -11.08 -7.67
N LEU A 74 4.15 -11.21 -7.26
CA LEU A 74 4.71 -12.53 -6.91
C LEU A 74 4.03 -13.15 -5.68
N VAL A 75 3.69 -12.33 -4.65
CA VAL A 75 2.94 -12.82 -3.48
C VAL A 75 1.53 -13.28 -3.88
N ASP A 76 0.86 -12.53 -4.77
CA ASP A 76 -0.46 -12.88 -5.29
C ASP A 76 -0.43 -14.18 -6.09
N GLU A 77 0.59 -14.37 -6.92
CA GLU A 77 0.79 -15.57 -7.72
C GLU A 77 1.03 -16.81 -6.84
N ALA A 78 1.92 -16.71 -5.85
CA ALA A 78 2.15 -17.77 -4.88
C ALA A 78 0.87 -18.15 -4.11
N THR A 79 0.06 -17.14 -3.75
CA THR A 79 -1.23 -17.35 -3.07
C THR A 79 -2.23 -18.05 -4.02
N ALA A 80 -2.30 -17.63 -5.29
CA ALA A 80 -3.21 -18.18 -6.28
C ALA A 80 -2.92 -19.67 -6.60
N ILE A 81 -1.64 -20.05 -6.72
CA ILE A 81 -1.23 -21.45 -6.91
C ILE A 81 -1.79 -22.30 -5.78
N TYR A 82 -1.64 -21.83 -4.54
CA TYR A 82 -2.09 -22.57 -3.38
C TYR A 82 -3.62 -22.70 -3.33
N GLU A 83 -4.34 -21.60 -3.53
CA GLU A 83 -5.80 -21.58 -3.49
C GLU A 83 -6.45 -22.41 -4.60
N THR A 84 -5.74 -22.63 -5.71
CA THR A 84 -6.24 -23.41 -6.86
C THR A 84 -5.99 -24.90 -6.69
N HIS A 85 -4.82 -25.30 -6.17
CA HIS A 85 -4.39 -26.70 -6.14
C HIS A 85 -4.68 -27.43 -4.82
N PHE A 86 -4.93 -26.69 -3.73
CA PHE A 86 -5.14 -27.27 -2.40
C PHE A 86 -6.52 -26.91 -1.85
N THR A 87 -7.55 -27.60 -2.37
CA THR A 87 -8.94 -27.49 -1.89
C THR A 87 -9.18 -28.48 -0.75
N PHE A 88 -9.14 -27.99 0.49
CA PHE A 88 -9.30 -28.81 1.69
C PHE A 88 -10.73 -29.29 1.88
N GLU A 89 -11.03 -30.52 1.46
CA GLU A 89 -12.10 -31.28 2.10
C GLU A 89 -11.72 -32.70 2.56
N GLN A 90 -10.60 -33.34 2.15
CA GLN A 90 -10.32 -34.73 2.57
C GLN A 90 -8.84 -35.19 2.71
N GLU A 91 -7.83 -34.35 2.49
CA GLU A 91 -6.42 -34.81 2.55
C GLU A 91 -5.72 -34.56 3.90
N ASP A 92 -4.77 -35.43 4.24
CA ASP A 92 -3.87 -35.27 5.40
C ASP A 92 -3.05 -33.97 5.25
N PRO A 93 -3.12 -33.05 6.23
CA PRO A 93 -2.38 -31.78 6.22
C PRO A 93 -0.87 -31.93 5.93
N GLN A 94 -0.27 -33.05 6.30
CA GLN A 94 1.15 -33.33 6.04
C GLN A 94 1.44 -33.51 4.54
N THR A 95 0.60 -34.29 3.85
CA THR A 95 0.77 -34.60 2.42
C THR A 95 0.50 -33.38 1.53
N SER A 96 -0.54 -32.60 1.83
CA SER A 96 -0.86 -31.41 1.05
C SER A 96 0.18 -30.30 1.25
N GLY A 97 0.79 -30.19 2.44
CA GLY A 97 1.92 -29.31 2.68
C GLY A 97 3.11 -29.63 1.77
N TYR A 98 3.56 -30.90 1.74
CA TYR A 98 4.70 -31.33 0.93
C TYR A 98 4.46 -31.15 -0.59
N GLN A 99 3.24 -31.41 -1.05
CA GLN A 99 2.87 -31.15 -2.43
C GLN A 99 2.90 -29.66 -2.77
N ALA A 100 2.45 -28.79 -1.86
CA ALA A 100 2.51 -27.34 -2.03
C ALA A 100 3.94 -26.82 -2.10
N GLU A 101 4.83 -27.34 -1.25
CA GLU A 101 6.26 -27.03 -1.27
C GLU A 101 6.87 -27.39 -2.63
N ARG A 102 6.62 -28.62 -3.12
CA ARG A 102 7.16 -29.08 -4.40
C ARG A 102 6.65 -28.22 -5.55
N LEU A 103 5.37 -27.87 -5.56
CA LEU A 103 4.78 -27.02 -6.61
C LEU A 103 5.34 -25.60 -6.58
N LEU A 104 5.39 -24.94 -5.42
CA LEU A 104 5.96 -23.58 -5.31
C LEU A 104 7.45 -23.57 -5.66
N THR A 105 8.21 -24.57 -5.21
CA THR A 105 9.64 -24.70 -5.55
C THR A 105 9.83 -24.87 -7.05
N GLN A 106 9.07 -25.77 -7.67
CA GLN A 106 9.14 -25.97 -9.12
C GLN A 106 8.72 -24.72 -9.89
N HIS A 107 7.72 -23.99 -9.39
CA HIS A 107 7.21 -22.78 -10.04
C HIS A 107 8.20 -21.61 -9.96
N PHE A 108 8.82 -21.35 -8.81
CA PHE A 108 9.72 -20.21 -8.62
C PHE A 108 11.20 -20.51 -8.93
N ALA A 109 11.60 -21.78 -9.09
CA ALA A 109 12.99 -22.15 -9.38
C ALA A 109 13.58 -21.46 -10.64
N PRO A 110 12.84 -21.33 -11.78
CA PRO A 110 13.34 -20.61 -12.94
C PRO A 110 13.67 -19.14 -12.64
N LEU A 111 12.84 -18.47 -11.84
CA LEU A 111 13.05 -17.08 -11.45
C LEU A 111 14.30 -16.91 -10.59
N VAL A 112 14.49 -17.79 -9.59
CA VAL A 112 15.68 -17.76 -8.71
C VAL A 112 16.95 -17.96 -9.53
N ALA A 113 16.98 -19.00 -10.37
CA ALA A 113 18.14 -19.34 -11.18
C ALA A 113 18.50 -18.22 -12.17
N GLU A 114 17.49 -17.60 -12.80
CA GLU A 114 17.71 -16.52 -13.74
C GLU A 114 18.16 -15.23 -13.05
N ALA A 115 17.59 -14.90 -11.88
CA ALA A 115 18.05 -13.76 -11.08
C ALA A 115 19.51 -13.93 -10.63
N GLU A 116 19.89 -15.11 -10.14
CA GLU A 116 21.29 -15.42 -9.78
C GLU A 116 22.24 -15.33 -10.98
N THR A 117 21.80 -15.80 -12.15
CA THR A 117 22.55 -15.74 -13.39
C THR A 117 22.76 -14.30 -13.84
N MET A 118 21.73 -13.47 -13.75
CA MET A 118 21.78 -12.04 -14.04
C MET A 118 22.80 -11.33 -13.16
N PHE A 119 22.69 -11.45 -11.83
CA PHE A 119 23.62 -10.80 -10.90
C PHE A 119 25.05 -11.29 -11.13
N GLY A 120 25.26 -12.60 -11.30
CA GLY A 120 26.60 -13.14 -11.55
C GLY A 120 27.21 -12.73 -12.89
N ALA A 121 26.39 -12.57 -13.95
CA ALA A 121 26.86 -12.08 -15.24
C ALA A 121 27.25 -10.60 -15.17
N LEU A 122 26.39 -9.78 -14.57
CA LEU A 122 26.62 -8.34 -14.41
C LEU A 122 27.79 -8.04 -13.46
N ALA A 123 27.93 -8.79 -12.36
CA ALA A 123 29.06 -8.66 -11.44
C ALA A 123 30.39 -8.96 -12.13
N ARG A 124 30.43 -10.01 -12.98
CA ARG A 124 31.62 -10.35 -13.77
C ARG A 124 31.95 -9.28 -14.82
N GLU A 125 30.95 -8.76 -15.54
CA GLU A 125 31.19 -7.76 -16.58
C GLU A 125 31.60 -6.39 -15.99
N LEU A 126 30.96 -5.96 -14.91
CA LEU A 126 31.28 -4.70 -14.22
C LEU A 126 32.59 -4.80 -13.41
N GLY A 127 32.88 -5.97 -12.84
CA GLY A 127 34.10 -6.21 -12.07
C GLY A 127 35.39 -6.22 -12.91
N GLN A 128 35.29 -6.38 -14.23
CA GLN A 128 36.43 -6.32 -15.15
C GLN A 128 36.79 -4.89 -15.59
N ARG A 129 35.98 -3.88 -15.23
CA ARG A 129 36.19 -2.48 -15.65
C ARG A 129 36.80 -1.64 -14.53
N ASP A 130 37.55 -0.61 -14.91
CA ASP A 130 38.10 0.37 -13.97
C ASP A 130 37.01 1.32 -13.48
N LEU A 131 36.84 1.41 -12.16
CA LEU A 131 35.83 2.21 -11.48
C LEU A 131 36.02 3.72 -11.69
N ASN A 132 37.25 4.15 -11.92
CA ASN A 132 37.57 5.56 -12.09
C ASN A 132 37.11 6.09 -13.46
N THR A 133 37.00 5.22 -14.46
CA THR A 133 36.59 5.57 -15.83
C THR A 133 35.13 5.26 -16.11
N LEU A 134 34.50 4.41 -15.31
CA LEU A 134 33.14 3.94 -15.52
C LEU A 134 32.12 5.07 -15.31
N SER A 135 31.28 5.30 -16.32
CA SER A 135 30.17 6.26 -16.25
C SER A 135 28.84 5.57 -15.93
N GLU A 136 27.87 6.33 -15.39
CA GLU A 136 26.51 5.84 -15.12
C GLU A 136 25.81 5.34 -16.41
N ASP A 137 26.06 6.00 -17.55
CA ASP A 137 25.49 5.62 -18.85
C ASP A 137 26.05 4.29 -19.36
N GLU A 138 27.34 4.04 -19.13
CA GLU A 138 27.97 2.76 -19.47
C GLU A 138 27.42 1.61 -18.62
N ILE A 139 27.22 1.84 -17.32
CA ILE A 139 26.58 0.87 -16.40
C ILE A 139 25.17 0.57 -16.89
N GLY A 140 24.40 1.62 -17.22
CA GLY A 140 23.06 1.47 -17.79
C GLY A 140 23.06 0.61 -19.04
N THR A 141 23.97 0.89 -19.97
CA THR A 141 24.07 0.16 -21.23
C THR A 141 24.43 -1.32 -21.03
N ILE A 142 25.35 -1.63 -20.11
CA ILE A 142 25.72 -3.02 -19.78
C ILE A 142 24.52 -3.77 -19.22
N VAL A 143 23.87 -3.16 -18.23
CA VAL A 143 22.70 -3.74 -17.58
C VAL A 143 21.62 -3.97 -18.63
N ASP A 144 21.27 -2.95 -19.42
CA ASP A 144 20.19 -2.98 -20.41
C ASP A 144 20.37 -4.08 -21.48
N ARG A 145 21.61 -4.47 -21.80
CA ARG A 145 21.91 -5.59 -22.72
C ARG A 145 21.59 -6.98 -22.19
N TYR A 146 21.48 -7.17 -20.87
CA TYR A 146 21.15 -8.47 -20.30
C TYR A 146 19.77 -8.94 -20.77
N GLN A 147 19.72 -10.14 -21.34
CA GLN A 147 18.50 -10.85 -21.72
C GLN A 147 18.43 -12.19 -20.96
N PRO A 148 17.23 -12.60 -20.51
CA PRO A 148 17.05 -13.87 -19.83
C PRO A 148 17.51 -15.06 -20.68
N SER A 149 18.14 -16.04 -20.05
CA SER A 149 18.60 -17.26 -20.72
C SER A 149 17.49 -18.27 -20.98
N VAL A 150 16.36 -18.13 -20.28
CA VAL A 150 15.18 -18.99 -20.38
C VAL A 150 13.92 -18.16 -20.61
N GLU A 151 12.92 -18.75 -21.27
CA GLU A 151 11.60 -18.15 -21.38
C GLU A 151 10.91 -18.21 -20.01
N LEU A 152 10.55 -17.04 -19.47
CA LEU A 152 9.97 -16.90 -18.16
C LEU A 152 8.47 -16.56 -18.26
N GLN A 153 7.75 -16.82 -17.17
CA GLN A 153 6.36 -16.41 -17.09
C GLN A 153 6.25 -14.88 -17.04
N PRO A 154 5.13 -14.29 -17.50
CA PRO A 154 5.03 -12.83 -17.63
C PRO A 154 5.34 -12.05 -16.35
N ASN A 155 4.82 -12.50 -15.21
CA ASN A 155 5.05 -11.87 -13.92
C ASN A 155 6.53 -11.94 -13.48
N PHE A 156 7.23 -13.00 -13.90
CA PHE A 156 8.64 -13.21 -13.58
C PHE A 156 9.55 -12.31 -14.41
N GLU A 157 9.25 -12.15 -15.71
CA GLU A 157 9.98 -11.23 -16.60
C GLU A 157 9.81 -9.78 -16.13
N GLU A 158 8.59 -9.39 -15.78
CA GLU A 158 8.30 -8.06 -15.26
C GLU A 158 9.07 -7.80 -13.95
N PHE A 159 9.04 -8.75 -13.02
CA PHE A 159 9.80 -8.66 -11.78
C PHE A 159 11.31 -8.58 -12.01
N LEU A 160 11.88 -9.39 -12.92
CA LEU A 160 13.30 -9.31 -13.25
C LEU A 160 13.67 -7.97 -13.87
N GLY A 161 12.83 -7.41 -14.74
CA GLY A 161 13.02 -6.08 -15.29
C GLY A 161 13.07 -5.00 -14.19
N LYS A 162 12.20 -5.12 -13.18
CA LYS A 162 12.16 -4.22 -12.02
C LYS A 162 13.40 -4.40 -11.12
N LEU A 163 13.82 -5.64 -10.89
CA LEU A 163 15.04 -5.97 -10.14
C LEU A 163 16.31 -5.47 -10.84
N LYS A 164 16.36 -5.55 -12.17
CA LYS A 164 17.43 -5.02 -13.02
C LYS A 164 17.59 -3.51 -12.87
N LYS A 165 16.50 -2.75 -12.75
CA LYS A 165 16.54 -1.31 -12.43
C LYS A 165 17.09 -1.04 -11.04
N ALA A 166 16.68 -1.82 -10.04
CA ALA A 166 17.23 -1.71 -8.68
C ALA A 166 18.75 -1.97 -8.68
N PHE A 167 19.20 -3.00 -9.41
CA PHE A 167 20.63 -3.27 -9.59
C PHE A 167 21.40 -2.09 -10.21
N LYS A 168 20.84 -1.44 -11.25
CA LYS A 168 21.44 -0.25 -11.88
C LYS A 168 21.67 0.89 -10.88
N LYS A 169 20.70 1.15 -9.99
CA LYS A 169 20.83 2.16 -8.91
C LYS A 169 21.97 1.81 -7.94
N VAL A 170 22.04 0.54 -7.54
CA VAL A 170 23.08 0.06 -6.63
C VAL A 170 24.47 0.17 -7.27
N ALA A 171 24.61 -0.24 -8.53
CA ALA A 171 25.87 -0.15 -9.27
C ALA A 171 26.34 1.30 -9.43
N ASN A 172 25.43 2.22 -9.82
CA ASN A 172 25.74 3.65 -9.92
C ASN A 172 26.20 4.22 -8.57
N LYS A 173 25.46 3.94 -7.49
CA LYS A 173 25.82 4.40 -6.15
C LYS A 173 27.15 3.84 -5.68
N ALA A 174 27.42 2.57 -5.94
CA ALA A 174 28.67 1.92 -5.58
C ALA A 174 29.88 2.58 -6.26
N VAL A 175 29.74 2.98 -7.53
CA VAL A 175 30.75 3.78 -8.24
C VAL A 175 30.95 5.15 -7.61
N ASP A 176 29.86 5.84 -7.26
CA ASP A 176 29.94 7.15 -6.62
C ASP A 176 30.65 7.10 -5.25
N LEU A 177 30.31 6.10 -4.43
CA LEU A 177 30.96 5.88 -3.14
C LEU A 177 32.42 5.47 -3.28
N ALA A 178 32.75 4.67 -4.30
CA ALA A 178 34.13 4.31 -4.61
C ALA A 178 34.95 5.55 -5.01
N LYS A 179 34.39 6.41 -5.88
CA LYS A 179 35.01 7.69 -6.28
C LYS A 179 35.23 8.65 -5.10
N LYS A 180 34.35 8.59 -4.08
CA LYS A 180 34.49 9.35 -2.83
C LYS A 180 35.42 8.70 -1.80
N GLY A 181 35.81 7.44 -1.99
CA GLY A 181 36.67 6.68 -1.06
C GLY A 181 35.98 6.24 0.24
N ILE A 182 34.65 6.20 0.26
CA ILE A 182 33.84 5.96 1.47
C ILE A 182 33.54 4.46 1.67
N SER A 183 33.48 3.67 0.60
CA SER A 183 33.09 2.26 0.68
C SER A 183 34.25 1.28 0.45
N ALA A 184 34.08 0.04 0.92
CA ALA A 184 34.99 -1.07 0.59
C ALA A 184 35.15 -1.31 -0.93
N ALA A 185 34.22 -0.79 -1.75
CA ALA A 185 34.28 -0.83 -3.22
C ALA A 185 35.52 -0.14 -3.78
N ALA A 186 36.00 0.92 -3.10
CA ALA A 186 37.22 1.64 -3.48
C ALA A 186 38.48 0.76 -3.38
N LYS A 187 38.44 -0.27 -2.52
CA LYS A 187 39.57 -1.19 -2.29
C LYS A 187 39.43 -2.52 -3.03
N LEU A 188 38.20 -3.02 -3.18
CA LEU A 188 37.92 -4.38 -3.66
C LEU A 188 37.41 -4.45 -5.10
N GLY A 189 36.98 -3.33 -5.68
CA GLY A 189 36.27 -3.31 -6.96
C GLY A 189 34.77 -3.59 -6.81
N LEU A 190 33.98 -3.34 -7.86
CA LEU A 190 32.53 -3.59 -7.85
C LEU A 190 32.17 -5.08 -7.86
N GLY A 191 32.97 -5.91 -8.51
CA GLY A 191 32.67 -7.33 -8.72
C GLY A 191 32.35 -8.08 -7.41
N PRO A 192 33.21 -8.02 -6.37
CA PRO A 192 32.95 -8.68 -5.10
C PRO A 192 31.67 -8.21 -4.41
N ILE A 193 31.36 -6.90 -4.45
CA ILE A 193 30.14 -6.36 -3.82
C ILE A 193 28.89 -6.83 -4.56
N LEU A 194 28.93 -6.83 -5.90
CA LEU A 194 27.82 -7.30 -6.72
C LEU A 194 27.61 -8.83 -6.60
N GLU A 195 28.68 -9.61 -6.40
CA GLU A 195 28.58 -11.03 -6.05
C GLU A 195 27.99 -11.25 -4.65
N LYS A 196 28.30 -10.39 -3.66
CA LYS A 196 27.65 -10.49 -2.35
C LYS A 196 26.16 -10.09 -2.41
N LEU A 197 25.79 -9.15 -3.28
CA LEU A 197 24.38 -8.80 -3.53
C LEU A 197 23.58 -9.96 -4.11
N LYS A 198 24.21 -10.83 -4.91
CA LYS A 198 23.60 -12.08 -5.38
C LYS A 198 23.10 -12.94 -4.21
N ALA A 199 23.83 -12.97 -3.09
CA ALA A 199 23.44 -13.75 -1.91
C ALA A 199 22.14 -13.24 -1.25
N LEU A 200 21.73 -11.98 -1.50
CA LEU A 200 20.49 -11.40 -0.98
C LEU A 200 19.24 -11.74 -1.82
N VAL A 201 19.41 -12.26 -3.05
CA VAL A 201 18.30 -12.63 -3.94
C VAL A 201 17.49 -13.79 -3.36
N LYS A 202 18.18 -14.83 -2.86
CA LYS A 202 17.52 -15.99 -2.24
C LYS A 202 16.70 -15.58 -1.00
N PRO A 203 17.23 -14.81 -0.02
CA PRO A 203 16.45 -14.27 1.09
C PRO A 203 15.23 -13.46 0.67
N LEU A 204 15.35 -12.58 -0.33
CA LEU A 204 14.23 -11.79 -0.85
C LEU A 204 13.07 -12.69 -1.33
N LEU A 205 13.39 -13.66 -2.19
CA LEU A 205 12.40 -14.61 -2.72
C LEU A 205 11.87 -15.56 -1.64
N LYS A 206 12.72 -15.98 -0.68
CA LYS A 206 12.28 -16.70 0.53
C LYS A 206 11.25 -15.88 1.30
N ARG A 207 11.44 -14.57 1.46
CA ARG A 207 10.51 -13.68 2.17
C ARG A 207 9.18 -13.53 1.44
N VAL A 208 9.21 -13.42 0.11
CA VAL A 208 8.00 -13.43 -0.73
C VAL A 208 7.23 -14.73 -0.52
N ILE A 209 7.92 -15.88 -0.60
CA ILE A 209 7.31 -17.21 -0.40
C ILE A 209 6.81 -17.36 1.04
N LEU A 210 7.58 -16.98 2.07
CA LEU A 210 7.17 -17.05 3.47
C LEU A 210 5.99 -16.12 3.78
N THR A 211 5.93 -14.95 3.14
CA THR A 211 4.80 -14.01 3.26
C THR A 211 3.54 -14.56 2.59
N ALA A 212 3.69 -15.30 1.49
CA ALA A 212 2.61 -16.08 0.89
C ALA A 212 2.23 -17.29 1.78
N ILE A 213 3.22 -17.97 2.39
CA ILE A 213 3.03 -19.10 3.31
C ILE A 213 2.28 -18.67 4.57
N GLY A 214 2.59 -17.49 5.12
CA GLY A 214 1.87 -16.91 6.25
C GLY A 214 0.38 -16.75 5.96
N LYS A 215 0.00 -16.55 4.70
CA LYS A 215 -1.41 -16.46 4.29
C LYS A 215 -2.10 -17.82 4.17
N LEU A 216 -1.39 -18.94 4.27
CA LEU A 216 -1.93 -20.28 4.18
C LEU A 216 -2.76 -20.66 5.41
N PRO A 217 -3.62 -21.70 5.36
CA PRO A 217 -4.44 -22.11 6.50
C PRO A 217 -3.57 -22.41 7.72
N ALA A 218 -4.01 -22.01 8.91
CA ALA A 218 -3.25 -22.21 10.15
C ALA A 218 -2.89 -23.68 10.43
N GLN A 219 -3.65 -24.63 9.86
CA GLN A 219 -3.37 -26.08 9.90
C GLN A 219 -2.11 -26.46 9.11
N LEU A 220 -1.74 -25.64 8.13
CA LEU A 220 -0.71 -25.92 7.13
C LEU A 220 0.48 -24.98 7.26
N GLN A 221 0.35 -23.87 7.99
CA GLN A 221 1.47 -22.97 8.31
C GLN A 221 2.63 -23.64 9.05
N PRO A 222 2.44 -24.38 10.17
CA PRO A 222 3.56 -25.00 10.86
C PRO A 222 4.23 -26.09 9.99
N LEU A 223 3.50 -26.64 9.03
CA LEU A 223 4.00 -27.60 8.06
C LEU A 223 4.75 -26.91 6.93
N ALA A 224 4.14 -25.91 6.28
CA ALA A 224 4.75 -25.09 5.24
C ALA A 224 6.03 -24.38 5.73
N ARG A 225 6.14 -24.07 7.03
CA ARG A 225 7.38 -23.57 7.66
C ARG A 225 8.46 -24.65 7.80
N LYS A 226 8.11 -25.82 8.36
CA LYS A 226 9.00 -27.00 8.38
C LYS A 226 9.43 -27.46 6.99
N LEU A 227 8.64 -27.14 5.97
CA LEU A 227 8.91 -27.40 4.57
C LEU A 227 9.80 -26.31 3.96
N ALA A 228 9.57 -25.03 4.29
CA ALA A 228 10.49 -23.94 3.96
C ALA A 228 11.91 -24.18 4.52
N GLU A 229 12.03 -24.83 5.68
CA GLU A 229 13.31 -25.27 6.27
C GLU A 229 14.00 -26.40 5.47
N ARG A 230 13.29 -27.11 4.59
CA ARG A 230 13.79 -28.28 3.85
C ARG A 230 14.03 -28.05 2.35
N ILE A 231 13.61 -26.91 1.82
CA ILE A 231 13.86 -26.54 0.43
C ILE A 231 15.38 -26.41 0.21
N PRO A 232 15.98 -27.05 -0.82
CA PRO A 232 17.44 -27.12 -1.00
C PRO A 232 18.17 -25.76 -1.00
N PHE A 233 17.56 -24.69 -1.52
CA PHE A 233 18.14 -23.35 -1.49
C PHE A 233 17.76 -22.51 -0.25
N LEU A 234 16.83 -22.99 0.58
CA LEU A 234 16.43 -22.39 1.85
C LEU A 234 17.09 -23.07 3.07
N LYS A 235 17.54 -24.31 2.89
CA LYS A 235 18.19 -25.15 3.90
C LYS A 235 19.62 -24.69 4.25
N GLU A 236 20.24 -23.88 3.39
CA GLU A 236 21.57 -23.29 3.64
C GLU A 236 21.54 -22.16 4.69
N LEU A 237 20.36 -21.83 5.26
CA LEU A 237 20.07 -20.54 5.91
C LEU A 237 19.33 -20.61 7.27
N ASP A 238 19.49 -21.65 8.09
CA ASP A 238 18.78 -21.67 9.40
C ASP A 238 19.48 -22.43 10.54
N GLU A 239 19.91 -21.68 11.56
CA GLU A 239 19.96 -22.08 12.98
C GLU A 239 19.74 -20.83 13.88
N SER A 240 18.52 -20.62 14.41
CA SER A 240 18.19 -20.09 15.77
C SER A 240 16.86 -19.31 15.84
N TYR A 241 16.11 -19.47 16.94
CA TYR A 241 14.83 -18.79 17.21
C TYR A 241 14.87 -18.06 18.57
N GLU A 242 14.61 -16.75 18.59
CA GLU A 242 14.05 -16.02 19.75
C GLU A 242 13.20 -14.81 19.29
N THR A 243 12.31 -14.35 20.18
CA THR A 243 11.08 -13.56 19.93
C THR A 243 11.17 -12.14 20.52
N ALA A 244 10.68 -11.08 19.83
CA ALA A 244 9.94 -9.89 20.36
C ALA A 244 9.64 -8.84 19.23
N PRO A 245 8.98 -7.68 19.48
CA PRO A 245 7.66 -7.31 18.95
C PRO A 245 7.63 -6.41 17.70
N GLN A 246 6.43 -6.36 17.11
CA GLN A 246 5.98 -5.60 15.94
C GLN A 246 6.50 -4.15 15.81
N ALA A 247 6.98 -3.82 14.62
CA ALA A 247 7.15 -2.44 14.15
C ALA A 247 6.35 -2.17 12.87
N ALA A 248 5.59 -1.06 12.94
CA ALA A 248 5.10 -0.16 11.89
C ALA A 248 4.13 -0.61 10.78
N VAL A 249 3.37 0.39 10.33
CA VAL A 249 2.09 0.39 9.60
C VAL A 249 2.26 0.21 8.08
N ALA A 250 3.37 -0.38 7.63
CA ALA A 250 3.62 -0.55 6.19
C ALA A 250 2.78 -1.70 5.58
N GLY A 251 2.43 -1.55 4.30
CA GLY A 251 1.95 -2.66 3.46
C GLY A 251 2.99 -3.78 3.42
N GLU A 252 2.55 -5.02 3.23
CA GLU A 252 3.41 -6.20 3.38
C GLU A 252 4.52 -6.27 2.30
N SER A 253 4.23 -5.89 1.04
CA SER A 253 5.22 -5.78 -0.04
C SER A 253 6.25 -4.68 0.24
N SER A 254 5.78 -3.53 0.73
CA SER A 254 6.64 -2.38 1.02
C SER A 254 7.57 -2.67 2.19
N GLY A 255 7.14 -3.49 3.15
CA GLY A 255 8.00 -4.05 4.19
C GLY A 255 9.12 -4.94 3.63
N ILE A 256 8.80 -5.82 2.67
CA ILE A 256 9.79 -6.69 2.01
C ILE A 256 10.82 -5.85 1.23
N GLN A 257 10.37 -4.89 0.44
CA GLN A 257 11.27 -4.01 -0.30
C GLN A 257 12.13 -3.16 0.63
N TYR A 258 11.55 -2.61 1.69
CA TYR A 258 12.29 -1.80 2.66
C TYR A 258 13.39 -2.62 3.35
N GLU A 259 13.07 -3.84 3.78
CA GLU A 259 14.04 -4.78 4.37
C GLU A 259 15.18 -5.08 3.39
N PHE A 260 14.85 -5.43 2.15
CA PHE A 260 15.84 -5.66 1.10
C PHE A 260 16.71 -4.43 0.83
N ASN A 261 16.10 -3.26 0.72
CA ASN A 261 16.80 -2.00 0.49
C ASN A 261 17.76 -1.67 1.65
N GLN A 262 17.34 -1.96 2.89
CA GLN A 262 18.17 -1.79 4.08
C GLN A 262 19.38 -2.74 4.07
N GLN A 263 19.17 -4.01 3.73
CA GLN A 263 20.27 -5.00 3.61
C GLN A 263 21.27 -4.59 2.53
N VAL A 264 20.78 -4.18 1.35
CA VAL A 264 21.59 -3.68 0.23
C VAL A 264 22.39 -2.44 0.62
N ALA A 265 21.75 -1.47 1.29
CA ALA A 265 22.42 -0.27 1.74
C ALA A 265 23.47 -0.58 2.82
N THR A 266 23.14 -1.42 3.80
CA THR A 266 24.09 -1.80 4.88
C THR A 266 25.33 -2.48 4.30
N LEU A 267 25.14 -3.39 3.35
CA LEU A 267 26.25 -4.06 2.65
C LEU A 267 27.12 -3.09 1.84
N LEU A 268 26.49 -2.10 1.20
CA LEU A 268 27.22 -1.14 0.36
C LEU A 268 28.03 -0.12 1.17
N PHE A 269 27.49 0.32 2.32
CA PHE A 269 28.13 1.28 3.22
C PHE A 269 29.04 0.61 4.25
N ALA A 270 29.12 -0.73 4.29
CA ALA A 270 30.05 -1.42 5.16
C ALA A 270 31.52 -1.02 4.85
N PRO A 271 32.29 -0.55 5.85
CA PRO A 271 33.66 -0.05 5.65
C PRO A 271 34.68 -1.15 5.37
N THR A 272 34.38 -2.41 5.73
CA THR A 272 35.30 -3.55 5.57
C THR A 272 34.64 -4.77 4.94
N GLU A 273 35.44 -5.62 4.28
CA GLU A 273 34.98 -6.89 3.71
C GLU A 273 34.41 -7.83 4.79
N VAL A 274 35.00 -7.81 5.98
CA VAL A 274 34.57 -8.62 7.13
C VAL A 274 33.17 -8.19 7.59
N GLU A 275 32.88 -6.90 7.63
CA GLU A 275 31.54 -6.40 7.99
C GLU A 275 30.51 -6.72 6.90
N GLN A 276 30.90 -6.69 5.62
CA GLN A 276 30.05 -7.17 4.54
C GLN A 276 29.73 -8.66 4.68
N ASP A 277 30.73 -9.49 4.98
CA ASP A 277 30.53 -10.93 5.17
C ASP A 277 29.69 -11.23 6.41
N LEU A 278 29.86 -10.43 7.48
CA LEU A 278 29.05 -10.54 8.68
C LEU A 278 27.60 -10.12 8.43
N GLU A 279 27.35 -9.09 7.63
CA GLU A 279 25.98 -8.68 7.27
C GLU A 279 25.31 -9.73 6.37
N VAL A 280 26.03 -10.28 5.38
CA VAL A 280 25.52 -11.42 4.60
C VAL A 280 25.20 -12.57 5.54
N ALA A 281 26.15 -12.99 6.38
CA ALA A 281 25.93 -14.08 7.34
C ALA A 281 24.72 -13.81 8.25
N ARG A 282 24.56 -12.57 8.74
CA ARG A 282 23.43 -12.14 9.56
C ARG A 282 22.11 -12.28 8.82
N VAL A 283 22.00 -11.85 7.57
CA VAL A 283 20.79 -12.03 6.75
C VAL A 283 20.51 -13.52 6.50
N LEU A 284 21.57 -14.32 6.40
CA LEU A 284 21.47 -15.77 6.25
C LEU A 284 21.10 -16.50 7.56
N THR A 285 21.31 -15.91 8.75
CA THR A 285 21.03 -16.54 10.05
C THR A 285 19.87 -15.92 10.86
N GLU A 286 19.69 -14.60 10.83
CA GLU A 286 18.65 -13.87 11.58
C GLU A 286 17.40 -13.68 10.71
N GLN A 287 16.60 -14.72 10.52
CA GLN A 287 15.31 -14.56 9.87
C GLN A 287 14.17 -14.49 10.90
N GLN A 288 13.70 -13.27 11.13
CA GLN A 288 12.51 -13.01 11.92
C GLN A 288 11.25 -13.41 11.14
N VAL A 289 10.76 -14.62 11.40
CA VAL A 289 9.44 -15.07 10.97
C VAL A 289 8.46 -14.91 12.13
N PRO A 290 7.37 -14.13 11.98
CA PRO A 290 6.34 -14.07 13.01
C PRO A 290 5.70 -15.44 13.20
N ASP A 291 5.69 -15.96 14.43
CA ASP A 291 5.31 -17.35 14.69
C ASP A 291 3.80 -17.63 14.51
N ILE A 292 2.97 -16.59 14.44
CA ILE A 292 1.52 -16.71 14.23
C ILE A 292 1.09 -15.64 13.21
N TYR A 293 0.45 -16.04 12.11
CA TYR A 293 -0.12 -15.08 11.15
C TYR A 293 -1.56 -14.73 11.57
N PRO A 294 -1.83 -13.49 12.04
CA PRO A 294 -3.11 -13.11 12.63
C PRO A 294 -4.34 -13.35 11.74
N LEU A 295 -4.19 -13.20 10.42
CA LEU A 295 -5.31 -13.36 9.48
C LEU A 295 -5.78 -14.80 9.34
N ALA A 296 -4.87 -15.77 9.47
CA ALA A 296 -5.25 -17.18 9.34
C ALA A 296 -5.94 -17.72 10.59
N GLU A 297 -5.57 -17.21 11.77
CA GLU A 297 -6.28 -17.48 13.02
C GLU A 297 -7.69 -16.89 12.99
N LEU A 298 -7.84 -15.67 12.44
CA LEU A 298 -9.14 -15.05 12.22
C LEU A 298 -10.02 -15.88 11.27
N ASP A 299 -9.49 -16.32 10.13
CA ASP A 299 -10.24 -17.15 9.16
C ASP A 299 -10.78 -18.43 9.81
N ARG A 300 -9.93 -19.15 10.56
CA ARG A 300 -10.34 -20.37 11.29
C ARG A 300 -11.41 -20.06 12.32
N SER A 301 -11.19 -19.03 13.14
CA SER A 301 -12.12 -18.64 14.20
C SER A 301 -13.47 -18.22 13.62
N ARG A 302 -13.49 -17.59 12.44
CA ARG A 302 -14.71 -17.22 11.71
C ARG A 302 -15.48 -18.47 11.27
N ASP A 303 -14.83 -19.44 10.62
CA ASP A 303 -15.49 -20.68 10.18
C ASP A 303 -16.02 -21.50 11.37
N GLN A 304 -15.23 -21.61 12.44
CA GLN A 304 -15.65 -22.30 13.67
C GLN A 304 -16.83 -21.58 14.33
N PHE A 305 -16.82 -20.24 14.37
CA PHE A 305 -17.93 -19.47 14.91
C PHE A 305 -19.21 -19.66 14.09
N VAL A 306 -19.14 -19.59 12.76
CA VAL A 306 -20.28 -19.84 11.87
C VAL A 306 -20.85 -21.25 12.07
N GLU A 307 -19.99 -22.27 12.16
CA GLU A 307 -20.45 -23.65 12.36
C GLU A 307 -21.07 -23.86 13.74
N ASN A 308 -20.51 -23.24 14.78
CA ASN A 308 -21.10 -23.27 16.12
C ASN A 308 -22.48 -22.60 16.13
N LEU A 309 -22.62 -21.42 15.52
CA LEU A 309 -23.90 -20.72 15.41
C LEU A 309 -24.96 -21.55 14.67
N ARG A 310 -24.55 -22.32 13.66
CA ARG A 310 -25.44 -23.23 12.92
C ARG A 310 -25.94 -24.40 13.78
N ARG A 311 -25.12 -24.89 14.71
CA ARG A 311 -25.43 -26.04 15.58
C ARG A 311 -26.20 -25.66 16.86
N LEU A 312 -26.22 -24.39 17.24
CA LEU A 312 -26.91 -23.92 18.43
C LEU A 312 -28.41 -24.20 18.37
N LYS A 313 -28.93 -24.80 19.44
CA LYS A 313 -30.37 -25.06 19.61
C LYS A 313 -31.06 -23.85 20.24
N GLN A 314 -32.38 -23.87 20.19
CA GLN A 314 -33.21 -22.79 20.74
C GLN A 314 -32.93 -22.56 22.24
N GLY A 315 -32.61 -21.31 22.60
CA GLY A 315 -32.39 -20.92 23.99
C GLY A 315 -31.00 -21.24 24.56
N GLU A 316 -30.12 -21.90 23.78
CA GLU A 316 -28.71 -22.03 24.15
C GLU A 316 -28.03 -20.66 24.10
N ASP A 317 -27.11 -20.43 25.03
CA ASP A 317 -26.40 -19.16 25.16
C ASP A 317 -25.26 -19.08 24.13
N PRO A 318 -25.27 -18.09 23.19
CA PRO A 318 -24.19 -17.94 22.22
C PRO A 318 -22.93 -17.28 22.82
N THR A 319 -22.98 -16.75 24.05
CA THR A 319 -21.87 -16.03 24.71
C THR A 319 -20.54 -16.80 24.68
N PRO A 320 -20.46 -18.11 25.00
CA PRO A 320 -19.20 -18.85 24.97
C PRO A 320 -18.56 -18.91 23.57
N HIS A 321 -19.37 -18.88 22.51
CA HIS A 321 -18.86 -18.87 21.14
C HIS A 321 -18.32 -17.49 20.75
N VAL A 322 -18.92 -16.41 21.26
CA VAL A 322 -18.42 -15.04 21.08
C VAL A 322 -17.10 -14.84 21.84
N GLU A 323 -16.99 -15.34 23.08
CA GLU A 323 -15.76 -15.27 23.88
C GLU A 323 -14.55 -15.88 23.18
N ASN A 324 -14.76 -16.96 22.42
CA ASN A 324 -13.70 -17.61 21.65
C ASN A 324 -13.38 -16.88 20.33
N PHE A 325 -14.32 -16.13 19.76
CA PHE A 325 -14.15 -15.47 18.47
C PHE A 325 -13.50 -14.07 18.57
N VAL A 326 -13.91 -13.26 19.56
CA VAL A 326 -13.44 -11.87 19.74
C VAL A 326 -11.91 -11.75 19.82
N PRO A 327 -11.17 -12.61 20.56
CA PRO A 327 -9.72 -12.49 20.68
C PRO A 327 -8.97 -12.64 19.35
N ALA A 328 -9.50 -13.39 18.38
CA ALA A 328 -8.90 -13.61 17.07
C ALA A 328 -9.05 -12.40 16.12
N ILE A 329 -10.05 -11.54 16.36
CA ILE A 329 -10.29 -10.34 15.55
C ILE A 329 -9.24 -9.26 15.81
N LEU A 330 -8.87 -9.04 17.08
CA LEU A 330 -8.03 -7.89 17.47
C LEU A 330 -6.63 -7.89 16.82
N PRO A 331 -5.87 -9.00 16.78
CA PRO A 331 -4.55 -9.02 16.16
C PRO A 331 -4.61 -8.80 14.64
N ALA A 332 -5.65 -9.32 13.98
CA ALA A 332 -5.85 -9.17 12.54
C ALA A 332 -6.16 -7.72 12.12
N LEU A 333 -6.73 -6.93 13.02
CA LEU A 333 -7.01 -5.51 12.80
C LEU A 333 -5.80 -4.60 13.06
N LYS A 334 -4.68 -5.13 13.58
CA LYS A 334 -3.49 -4.35 13.98
C LYS A 334 -3.79 -3.17 14.93
N ILE A 335 -4.82 -3.30 15.77
CA ILE A 335 -5.24 -2.26 16.72
C ILE A 335 -4.52 -2.46 18.07
N GLY A 336 -3.73 -1.47 18.47
CA GLY A 336 -3.03 -1.45 19.75
C GLY A 336 -3.92 -0.99 20.90
N ILE A 337 -4.75 -1.87 21.46
CA ILE A 337 -5.45 -1.58 22.73
C ILE A 337 -4.43 -1.73 23.87
N ARG A 338 -4.30 -0.73 24.75
CA ARG A 338 -3.44 -0.82 25.94
C ARG A 338 -3.74 -2.10 26.73
N LEU A 339 -2.68 -2.83 27.10
CA LEU A 339 -2.73 -4.19 27.69
C LEU A 339 -3.67 -4.31 28.91
N VAL A 340 -3.84 -3.23 29.66
CA VAL A 340 -4.62 -3.18 30.91
C VAL A 340 -6.15 -3.17 30.67
N GLY A 341 -6.63 -2.71 29.50
CA GLY A 341 -8.06 -2.63 29.18
C GLY A 341 -8.62 -3.78 28.31
N ARG A 342 -7.75 -4.53 27.63
CA ARG A 342 -8.13 -5.54 26.62
C ARG A 342 -9.06 -6.63 27.18
N LYS A 343 -8.71 -7.26 28.31
CA LYS A 343 -9.52 -8.34 28.90
C LYS A 343 -10.92 -7.87 29.31
N ARG A 344 -11.02 -6.64 29.82
CA ARG A 344 -12.29 -6.02 30.22
C ARG A 344 -13.20 -5.79 29.01
N VAL A 345 -12.65 -5.19 27.94
CA VAL A 345 -13.41 -4.93 26.71
C VAL A 345 -13.87 -6.23 26.05
N VAL A 346 -13.00 -7.25 25.99
CA VAL A 346 -13.35 -8.57 25.43
C VAL A 346 -14.49 -9.22 26.22
N GLY A 347 -14.40 -9.27 27.54
CA GLY A 347 -15.46 -9.86 28.38
C GLY A 347 -16.79 -9.10 28.30
N PHE A 348 -16.73 -7.76 28.29
CA PHE A 348 -17.91 -6.92 28.06
C PHE A 348 -18.56 -7.22 26.70
N LEU A 349 -17.77 -7.19 25.62
CA LEU A 349 -18.28 -7.43 24.26
C LEU A 349 -18.88 -8.82 24.13
N ALA A 350 -18.26 -9.84 24.71
CA ALA A 350 -18.78 -11.20 24.60
C ALA A 350 -20.15 -11.35 25.28
N GLY A 351 -20.30 -10.86 26.51
CA GLY A 351 -21.58 -10.89 27.23
C GLY A 351 -22.65 -9.98 26.63
N PHE A 352 -22.26 -8.82 26.09
CA PHE A 352 -23.18 -7.88 25.44
C PHE A 352 -23.67 -8.42 24.09
N LEU A 353 -22.75 -8.82 23.21
CA LEU A 353 -23.07 -9.34 21.89
C LEU A 353 -23.81 -10.67 21.98
N GLY A 354 -23.45 -11.55 22.93
CA GLY A 354 -24.16 -12.81 23.17
C GLY A 354 -25.67 -12.61 23.38
N LYS A 355 -26.05 -11.67 24.25
CA LYS A 355 -27.45 -11.31 24.50
C LYS A 355 -28.17 -10.74 23.27
N LEU A 356 -27.47 -9.95 22.45
CA LEU A 356 -28.05 -9.34 21.25
C LEU A 356 -28.26 -10.37 20.14
N ILE A 357 -27.27 -11.22 19.87
CA ILE A 357 -27.35 -12.21 18.78
C ILE A 357 -28.24 -13.40 19.10
N GLN A 358 -28.50 -13.69 20.38
CA GLN A 358 -29.40 -14.78 20.81
C GLN A 358 -30.78 -14.69 20.14
N LYS A 359 -31.26 -13.47 19.82
CA LYS A 359 -32.54 -13.22 19.15
C LYS A 359 -32.54 -13.53 17.65
N PHE A 360 -31.36 -13.71 17.05
CA PHE A 360 -31.17 -13.97 15.63
C PHE A 360 -30.74 -15.42 15.34
N ILE A 361 -30.61 -16.25 16.38
CA ILE A 361 -30.13 -17.63 16.32
C ILE A 361 -31.25 -18.58 16.78
N GLY A 362 -31.34 -19.75 16.16
CA GLY A 362 -32.32 -20.79 16.49
C GLY A 362 -33.50 -20.92 15.51
N PRO A 363 -34.32 -21.98 15.64
CA PRO A 363 -35.23 -22.47 14.62
C PRO A 363 -36.40 -21.53 14.26
N GLN A 364 -36.67 -20.48 15.03
CA GLN A 364 -37.77 -19.53 14.76
C GLN A 364 -37.34 -18.33 13.90
N TYR A 365 -36.12 -17.83 14.08
CA TYR A 365 -35.61 -16.62 13.41
C TYR A 365 -34.58 -16.94 12.32
N ALA A 366 -33.83 -18.02 12.46
CA ALA A 366 -32.86 -18.46 11.46
C ALA A 366 -33.50 -18.76 10.10
N PRO A 367 -34.69 -19.40 9.99
CA PRO A 367 -35.33 -19.61 8.69
C PRO A 367 -35.79 -18.31 8.03
N ALA A 368 -36.33 -17.35 8.80
CA ALA A 368 -36.73 -16.05 8.27
C ALA A 368 -35.53 -15.23 7.77
N LEU A 369 -34.43 -15.25 8.51
CA LEU A 369 -33.17 -14.61 8.12
C LEU A 369 -32.57 -15.29 6.88
N SER A 370 -32.52 -16.62 6.86
CA SER A 370 -32.02 -17.42 5.73
C SER A 370 -32.83 -17.13 4.47
N GLN A 371 -34.16 -17.20 4.56
CA GLN A 371 -35.08 -16.91 3.46
C GLN A 371 -34.90 -15.47 2.95
N ALA A 372 -34.75 -14.49 3.85
CA ALA A 372 -34.51 -13.10 3.45
C ALA A 372 -33.17 -12.92 2.72
N ILE A 373 -32.09 -13.60 3.12
CA ILE A 373 -30.81 -13.59 2.37
C ILE A 373 -30.96 -14.29 1.02
N VAL A 374 -31.76 -15.37 0.96
CA VAL A 374 -32.01 -16.12 -0.28
C VAL A 374 -32.76 -15.27 -1.30
N ASP A 375 -33.85 -14.65 -0.86
CA ASP A 375 -34.70 -13.80 -1.70
C ASP A 375 -34.01 -12.46 -2.04
N ALA A 376 -33.17 -11.95 -1.14
CA ALA A 376 -32.37 -10.75 -1.38
C ALA A 376 -31.13 -11.01 -2.26
N GLY A 377 -30.62 -12.25 -2.36
CA GLY A 377 -29.31 -12.46 -2.98
C GLY A 377 -28.85 -13.86 -3.41
N LEU A 378 -29.16 -14.96 -2.71
CA LEU A 378 -28.58 -16.26 -3.10
C LEU A 378 -29.01 -16.73 -4.49
N ARG A 379 -30.31 -16.59 -4.84
CA ARG A 379 -30.89 -17.02 -6.13
C ARG A 379 -30.43 -16.20 -7.34
N LEU A 380 -29.87 -15.01 -7.10
CA LEU A 380 -29.44 -14.08 -8.15
C LEU A 380 -27.95 -14.22 -8.49
N ILE A 381 -27.16 -14.77 -7.57
CA ILE A 381 -25.74 -15.05 -7.77
C ILE A 381 -25.53 -16.47 -8.33
N ASN A 382 -26.42 -17.42 -8.03
CA ASN A 382 -26.49 -18.72 -8.69
C ASN A 382 -27.95 -19.21 -8.72
N LEU A 383 -28.32 -19.91 -9.79
CA LEU A 383 -29.69 -20.37 -10.04
C LEU A 383 -30.16 -21.51 -9.10
N GLU A 384 -29.27 -22.07 -8.27
CA GLU A 384 -29.55 -23.19 -7.35
C GLU A 384 -28.84 -22.95 -6.01
N ALA A 385 -29.62 -22.75 -4.93
CA ALA A 385 -29.11 -22.71 -3.56
C ALA A 385 -29.69 -23.90 -2.79
N THR A 386 -28.83 -24.67 -2.11
CA THR A 386 -29.29 -25.78 -1.25
C THR A 386 -29.74 -25.25 0.11
N THR A 387 -30.63 -25.96 0.82
CA THR A 387 -31.07 -25.58 2.18
C THR A 387 -29.91 -25.47 3.18
N GLU A 388 -28.82 -26.19 2.94
CA GLU A 388 -27.59 -26.10 3.73
C GLU A 388 -26.83 -24.78 3.48
N ASP A 389 -26.82 -24.28 2.24
CA ASP A 389 -26.26 -22.98 1.89
C ASP A 389 -27.05 -21.83 2.53
N GLU A 390 -28.38 -21.97 2.66
CA GLU A 390 -29.26 -20.96 3.25
C GLU A 390 -28.99 -20.79 4.75
N SER A 391 -28.92 -21.91 5.49
CA SER A 391 -28.63 -21.89 6.93
C SER A 391 -27.23 -21.35 7.23
N ARG A 392 -26.23 -21.72 6.41
CA ARG A 392 -24.85 -21.22 6.53
C ARG A 392 -24.76 -19.73 6.24
N ALA A 393 -25.57 -19.20 5.30
CA ALA A 393 -25.59 -17.78 4.97
C ALA A 393 -26.12 -16.92 6.13
N ALA A 394 -27.18 -17.37 6.82
CA ALA A 394 -27.71 -16.68 8.01
C ALA A 394 -26.69 -16.62 9.15
N ALA A 395 -26.05 -17.76 9.48
CA ALA A 395 -25.00 -17.80 10.50
C ALA A 395 -23.79 -16.93 10.10
N SER A 396 -23.41 -16.93 8.82
CA SER A 396 -22.33 -16.08 8.29
C SER A 396 -22.66 -14.58 8.39
N ALA A 397 -23.92 -14.18 8.20
CA ALA A 397 -24.35 -12.79 8.33
C ALA A 397 -24.26 -12.32 9.78
N VAL A 398 -24.71 -13.15 10.74
CA VAL A 398 -24.56 -12.86 12.18
C VAL A 398 -23.09 -12.77 12.59
N ALA A 399 -22.24 -13.68 12.09
CA ALA A 399 -20.81 -13.64 12.33
C ALA A 399 -20.16 -12.35 11.81
N ALA A 400 -20.53 -11.92 10.60
CA ALA A 400 -20.06 -10.66 10.02
C ALA A 400 -20.49 -9.43 10.83
N THR A 401 -21.72 -9.42 11.36
CA THR A 401 -22.21 -8.38 12.28
C THR A 401 -21.34 -8.30 13.53
N VAL A 402 -21.06 -9.44 14.18
CA VAL A 402 -20.21 -9.51 15.38
C VAL A 402 -18.79 -9.01 15.08
N GLU A 403 -18.18 -9.50 14.00
CA GLU A 403 -16.82 -9.10 13.59
C GLU A 403 -16.73 -7.59 13.35
N GLU A 404 -17.73 -7.01 12.68
CA GLU A 404 -17.78 -5.59 12.40
C GLU A 404 -18.04 -4.73 13.64
N THR A 405 -18.89 -5.17 14.57
CA THR A 405 -19.10 -4.47 15.85
C THR A 405 -17.81 -4.43 16.66
N VAL A 406 -17.12 -5.57 16.79
CA VAL A 406 -15.83 -5.64 17.50
C VAL A 406 -14.81 -4.71 16.85
N ARG A 407 -14.74 -4.68 15.52
CA ARG A 407 -13.86 -3.76 14.78
C ARG A 407 -14.14 -2.29 15.12
N ARG A 408 -15.41 -1.88 15.05
CA ARG A 408 -15.81 -0.49 15.34
C ARG A 408 -15.47 -0.09 16.78
N VAL A 409 -15.77 -0.97 17.74
CA VAL A 409 -15.45 -0.74 19.16
C VAL A 409 -13.94 -0.69 19.38
N ALA A 410 -13.17 -1.59 18.76
CA ALA A 410 -11.71 -1.58 18.88
C ALA A 410 -11.07 -0.28 18.34
N SER A 411 -11.67 0.34 17.33
CA SER A 411 -11.23 1.62 16.78
C SER A 411 -11.75 2.85 17.54
N ALA A 412 -12.48 2.68 18.65
CA ALA A 412 -12.98 3.78 19.44
C ALA A 412 -11.83 4.51 20.18
N PRO A 413 -11.96 5.83 20.45
CA PRO A 413 -10.97 6.56 21.24
C PRO A 413 -10.79 5.97 22.64
N ASP A 414 -9.57 6.06 23.20
CA ASP A 414 -9.22 5.51 24.52
C ASP A 414 -10.20 5.95 25.63
N TYR A 415 -10.64 7.21 25.62
CA TYR A 415 -11.59 7.72 26.63
C TYR A 415 -12.98 7.04 26.57
N VAL A 416 -13.37 6.51 25.41
CA VAL A 416 -14.62 5.72 25.25
C VAL A 416 -14.39 4.32 25.80
N LEU A 417 -13.26 3.70 25.47
CA LEU A 417 -12.90 2.36 25.95
C LEU A 417 -12.70 2.30 27.47
N ASP A 418 -12.27 3.41 28.06
CA ASP A 418 -11.98 3.52 29.50
C ASP A 418 -13.24 3.71 30.36
N ASN A 419 -14.33 4.25 29.79
CA ASN A 419 -15.60 4.52 30.48
C ASN A 419 -16.70 3.52 30.10
N SER A 420 -17.22 2.77 31.08
CA SER A 420 -18.21 1.71 30.85
C SER A 420 -19.54 2.19 30.23
N GLU A 421 -20.05 3.37 30.62
CA GLU A 421 -21.32 3.89 30.09
C GLU A 421 -21.17 4.34 28.64
N LEU A 422 -20.05 5.02 28.33
CA LEU A 422 -19.71 5.42 26.96
C LEU A 422 -19.45 4.20 26.08
N LEU A 423 -18.76 3.18 26.60
CA LEU A 423 -18.51 1.93 25.91
C LEU A 423 -19.81 1.19 25.58
N GLU A 424 -20.77 1.13 26.50
CA GLU A 424 -22.06 0.47 26.27
C GLU A 424 -22.88 1.19 25.19
N GLY A 425 -23.00 2.52 25.28
CA GLY A 425 -23.69 3.31 24.26
C GLY A 425 -23.03 3.18 22.88
N PHE A 426 -21.70 3.24 22.83
CA PHE A 426 -20.95 3.10 21.58
C PHE A 426 -21.05 1.68 21.00
N ALA A 427 -21.00 0.64 21.84
CA ALA A 427 -21.14 -0.75 21.39
C ALA A 427 -22.53 -1.05 20.84
N LEU A 428 -23.59 -0.47 21.43
CA LEU A 428 -24.95 -0.58 20.91
C LEU A 428 -25.07 0.07 19.52
N GLU A 429 -24.60 1.31 19.37
CA GLU A 429 -24.60 2.01 18.08
C GLU A 429 -23.77 1.25 17.03
N ALA A 430 -22.60 0.75 17.41
CA ALA A 430 -21.74 -0.07 16.55
C ALA A 430 -22.41 -1.38 16.14
N PHE A 431 -23.24 -1.98 17.01
CA PHE A 431 -24.04 -3.16 16.67
C PHE A 431 -25.17 -2.81 15.70
N GLU A 432 -25.92 -1.74 15.94
CA GLU A 432 -26.99 -1.29 15.04
C GLU A 432 -26.46 -1.00 13.63
N GLN A 433 -25.32 -0.29 13.53
CA GLN A 433 -24.66 -0.01 12.25
C GLN A 433 -24.13 -1.29 11.58
N ALA A 434 -23.54 -2.22 12.34
CA ALA A 434 -23.08 -3.50 11.80
C ALA A 434 -24.25 -4.38 11.34
N ALA A 435 -25.38 -4.36 12.06
CA ALA A 435 -26.58 -5.09 11.71
C ALA A 435 -27.22 -4.52 10.44
N ALA A 436 -27.32 -3.19 10.32
CA ALA A 436 -27.81 -2.52 9.11
C ALA A 436 -26.98 -2.86 7.86
N ALA A 437 -25.67 -3.06 8.03
CA ALA A 437 -24.75 -3.42 6.95
C ALA A 437 -24.78 -4.92 6.59
N ASN A 438 -24.96 -5.82 7.54
CA ASN A 438 -24.73 -7.25 7.33
C ASN A 438 -25.99 -8.12 7.36
N LEU A 439 -27.07 -7.65 7.99
CA LEU A 439 -28.33 -8.38 8.06
C LEU A 439 -29.31 -7.87 6.99
N PRO A 440 -30.11 -8.76 6.36
CA PRO A 440 -31.22 -8.33 5.53
C PRO A 440 -32.28 -7.59 6.34
N PRO A 441 -33.15 -6.80 5.69
CA PRO A 441 -34.24 -6.12 6.37
C PRO A 441 -35.29 -7.13 6.86
N VAL A 442 -35.26 -7.45 8.16
CA VAL A 442 -36.16 -8.42 8.81
C VAL A 442 -37.22 -7.76 9.69
N LEU A 443 -37.09 -6.46 9.97
CA LEU A 443 -38.06 -5.71 10.78
C LEU A 443 -39.25 -5.24 9.93
N PRO A 444 -40.40 -4.93 10.54
CA PRO A 444 -41.52 -4.33 9.84
C PRO A 444 -41.14 -3.00 9.17
N GLU A 445 -41.73 -2.72 8.00
CA GLU A 445 -41.44 -1.51 7.20
C GLU A 445 -41.67 -0.21 7.99
N GLU A 446 -42.62 -0.20 8.93
CA GLU A 446 -42.87 0.93 9.83
C GLU A 446 -41.69 1.25 10.74
N THR A 447 -40.99 0.22 11.22
CA THR A 447 -39.80 0.39 12.05
C THR A 447 -38.69 1.07 11.23
N TYR A 448 -38.45 0.63 9.99
CA TYR A 448 -37.50 1.28 9.09
C TYR A 448 -37.93 2.67 8.61
N ARG A 449 -39.22 3.02 8.68
CA ARG A 449 -39.66 4.40 8.45
C ARG A 449 -39.31 5.31 9.62
N LYS A 450 -39.42 4.81 10.85
CA LYS A 450 -39.10 5.57 12.07
C LYS A 450 -37.59 5.63 12.36
N ARG A 451 -36.87 4.57 12.00
CA ARG A 451 -35.42 4.40 12.17
C ARG A 451 -34.79 4.02 10.83
N PRO A 452 -34.61 4.99 9.91
CA PRO A 452 -34.03 4.74 8.59
C PRO A 452 -32.56 4.28 8.66
N ASP A 453 -31.87 4.62 9.75
CA ASP A 453 -30.49 4.24 10.07
C ASP A 453 -30.29 2.72 10.27
N LEU A 454 -31.37 1.96 10.49
CA LEU A 454 -31.31 0.51 10.70
C LEU A 454 -31.29 -0.32 9.40
N ALA A 455 -31.26 0.32 8.22
CA ALA A 455 -31.20 -0.38 6.94
C ALA A 455 -30.36 0.37 5.90
N GLU A 456 -29.35 -0.29 5.34
CA GLU A 456 -28.61 0.23 4.19
C GLU A 456 -29.26 -0.19 2.86
N GLY A 457 -29.25 0.69 1.85
CA GLY A 457 -29.66 0.34 0.48
C GLY A 457 -31.15 -0.04 0.32
N ARG A 458 -32.04 0.61 1.07
CA ARG A 458 -33.48 0.29 1.15
C ARG A 458 -34.16 0.23 -0.21
N LYS A 459 -33.80 1.10 -1.17
CA LYS A 459 -34.40 1.08 -2.52
C LYS A 459 -33.92 -0.13 -3.33
N LEU A 460 -32.69 -0.57 -3.11
CA LEU A 460 -32.03 -1.60 -3.89
C LEU A 460 -32.32 -3.02 -3.39
N ARG A 461 -32.74 -3.18 -2.13
CA ARG A 461 -33.15 -4.47 -1.52
C ARG A 461 -32.12 -5.59 -1.77
N GLY A 462 -30.84 -5.27 -1.59
CA GLY A 462 -29.74 -6.22 -1.63
C GLY A 462 -29.12 -6.41 -0.25
N THR A 463 -28.23 -7.39 -0.14
CA THR A 463 -27.50 -7.70 1.11
C THR A 463 -26.04 -8.01 0.79
N TRP A 464 -25.16 -7.80 1.77
CA TRP A 464 -23.73 -8.08 1.65
C TRP A 464 -23.45 -9.55 1.98
N ILE A 465 -22.82 -10.27 1.07
CA ILE A 465 -22.55 -11.70 1.18
C ILE A 465 -21.05 -11.92 1.28
N MET A 466 -20.60 -12.68 2.28
CA MET A 466 -19.20 -13.05 2.45
C MET A 466 -18.75 -14.00 1.33
N MET A 467 -17.79 -13.52 0.53
CA MET A 467 -17.21 -14.21 -0.61
C MET A 467 -15.77 -14.59 -0.33
N PRO A 468 -15.29 -15.73 -0.85
CA PRO A 468 -16.01 -16.81 -1.53
C PRO A 468 -16.94 -17.60 -0.58
N ARG A 469 -17.88 -18.39 -1.12
CA ARG A 469 -18.93 -19.05 -0.33
C ARG A 469 -18.43 -20.25 0.49
N GLY A 470 -17.66 -21.15 -0.11
CA GLY A 470 -17.09 -22.35 0.55
C GLY A 470 -15.62 -22.23 0.96
N ARG A 471 -14.88 -21.31 0.35
CA ARG A 471 -13.46 -21.06 0.64
C ARG A 471 -13.31 -19.99 1.73
N ARG A 472 -12.07 -19.71 2.14
CA ARG A 472 -11.72 -18.63 3.08
C ARG A 472 -12.26 -17.30 2.61
N LYS A 473 -12.98 -16.59 3.48
CA LYS A 473 -13.60 -15.30 3.17
C LYS A 473 -12.50 -14.27 2.85
N ARG A 474 -12.63 -13.58 1.72
CA ARG A 474 -11.69 -12.56 1.25
C ARG A 474 -12.31 -11.19 1.10
N PHE A 475 -13.62 -11.10 0.86
CA PHE A 475 -14.34 -9.84 0.72
C PHE A 475 -15.85 -10.07 0.93
N LYS A 476 -16.65 -9.01 0.97
CA LYS A 476 -18.11 -9.11 0.82
C LYS A 476 -18.52 -8.60 -0.56
N LYS A 477 -19.51 -9.24 -1.17
CA LYS A 477 -20.14 -8.77 -2.41
C LYS A 477 -21.58 -8.36 -2.13
N PHE A 478 -22.02 -7.23 -2.66
CA PHE A 478 -23.43 -6.87 -2.62
C PHE A 478 -24.22 -7.74 -3.60
N SER A 479 -25.33 -8.29 -3.14
CA SER A 479 -26.03 -9.36 -3.86
C SER A 479 -26.67 -8.95 -5.18
N ARG A 480 -26.87 -7.65 -5.40
CA ARG A 480 -27.54 -7.10 -6.58
C ARG A 480 -26.53 -6.53 -7.56
N ARG A 481 -26.70 -6.90 -8.83
CA ARG A 481 -26.14 -6.15 -9.95
C ARG A 481 -27.08 -4.98 -10.26
N ILE A 482 -26.60 -3.75 -10.12
CA ILE A 482 -27.47 -2.57 -10.13
C ILE A 482 -27.37 -1.86 -11.48
N PRO A 483 -28.45 -1.80 -12.28
CA PRO A 483 -28.44 -1.05 -13.53
C PRO A 483 -28.40 0.46 -13.25
N ILE A 484 -27.50 1.17 -13.91
CA ILE A 484 -27.38 2.62 -13.84
C ILE A 484 -27.24 3.22 -15.24
N ARG A 485 -27.55 4.51 -15.34
CA ARG A 485 -27.21 5.33 -16.50
C ARG A 485 -26.13 6.31 -16.09
N ILE A 486 -24.94 6.13 -16.64
CA ILE A 486 -23.79 7.00 -16.42
C ILE A 486 -23.97 8.21 -17.32
N ALA A 487 -24.07 9.39 -16.69
CA ALA A 487 -24.03 10.66 -17.39
C ALA A 487 -22.68 11.33 -17.08
N PRO A 488 -21.96 11.89 -18.07
CA PRO A 488 -20.62 12.45 -17.91
C PRO A 488 -20.49 13.43 -16.74
N HIS A 489 -21.44 14.36 -16.62
CA HIS A 489 -21.48 15.35 -15.54
C HIS A 489 -21.66 14.74 -14.13
N LYS A 490 -22.24 13.54 -14.01
CA LYS A 490 -22.38 12.84 -12.72
C LYS A 490 -21.08 12.16 -12.28
N VAL A 491 -20.24 11.77 -13.23
CA VAL A 491 -19.00 11.03 -12.96
C VAL A 491 -17.75 11.92 -12.99
N ALA A 492 -17.86 13.16 -13.48
CA ALA A 492 -16.78 14.14 -13.48
C ALA A 492 -16.27 14.53 -12.07
N SER A 493 -17.13 14.45 -11.04
CA SER A 493 -16.75 14.71 -9.65
C SER A 493 -16.29 13.47 -8.89
N LEU A 494 -16.52 12.27 -9.44
CA LEU A 494 -16.08 11.02 -8.83
C LEU A 494 -14.62 10.77 -9.16
N GLU A 495 -13.88 10.22 -8.21
CA GLU A 495 -12.46 9.94 -8.38
C GLU A 495 -12.16 8.45 -8.28
N THR A 496 -11.19 7.99 -9.07
CA THR A 496 -10.61 6.65 -8.96
C THR A 496 -9.63 6.57 -7.78
N PHE A 497 -9.08 5.39 -7.48
CA PHE A 497 -7.92 5.26 -6.57
C PHE A 497 -6.75 6.12 -7.01
N GLU A 498 -6.58 6.26 -8.31
CA GLU A 498 -5.57 7.10 -8.93
C GLU A 498 -5.91 8.60 -8.84
N GLY A 499 -7.01 8.99 -8.17
CA GLY A 499 -7.40 10.39 -7.98
C GLY A 499 -7.69 11.12 -9.30
N ILE A 500 -7.94 10.35 -10.36
CA ILE A 500 -8.34 10.82 -11.68
C ILE A 500 -9.87 10.85 -11.70
N PRO A 501 -10.52 11.86 -12.30
CA PRO A 501 -11.96 11.83 -12.48
C PRO A 501 -12.41 10.56 -13.19
N LEU A 502 -13.51 9.98 -12.75
CA LEU A 502 -14.05 8.77 -13.35
C LEU A 502 -14.39 8.97 -14.82
N GLU A 503 -14.85 10.17 -15.20
CA GLU A 503 -15.03 10.55 -16.62
C GLU A 503 -13.74 10.36 -17.43
N GLU A 504 -12.61 10.87 -16.94
CA GLU A 504 -11.33 10.75 -17.63
C GLU A 504 -10.84 9.30 -17.66
N PHE A 505 -11.04 8.55 -16.57
CA PHE A 505 -10.75 7.12 -16.55
C PHE A 505 -11.57 6.36 -17.60
N LEU A 506 -12.87 6.63 -17.72
CA LEU A 506 -13.76 6.00 -18.69
C LEU A 506 -13.36 6.32 -20.14
N GLU A 507 -12.94 7.55 -20.42
CA GLU A 507 -12.39 7.93 -21.72
C GLU A 507 -11.07 7.20 -22.02
N GLU A 508 -10.09 7.33 -21.12
CA GLU A 508 -8.71 6.86 -21.32
C GLU A 508 -8.57 5.34 -21.28
N GLN A 509 -9.35 4.67 -20.44
CA GLN A 509 -9.27 3.22 -20.24
C GLN A 509 -10.31 2.45 -21.05
N LEU A 510 -11.52 2.98 -21.25
CA LEU A 510 -12.60 2.24 -21.93
C LEU A 510 -12.96 2.80 -23.31
N GLY A 511 -12.34 3.91 -23.74
CA GLY A 511 -12.59 4.53 -25.04
C GLY A 511 -14.04 5.02 -25.16
N LEU A 512 -14.60 5.55 -24.09
CA LEU A 512 -15.88 6.26 -24.14
C LEU A 512 -15.69 7.63 -24.76
N ALA A 513 -16.63 8.06 -25.60
CA ALA A 513 -16.54 9.38 -26.20
C ALA A 513 -16.86 10.45 -25.14
N PRO A 514 -16.17 11.62 -25.16
CA PRO A 514 -16.49 12.71 -24.24
C PRO A 514 -17.95 13.11 -24.35
N GLY A 515 -18.64 13.20 -23.22
CA GLY A 515 -20.06 13.59 -23.19
C GLY A 515 -21.06 12.44 -23.47
N GLU A 516 -20.61 11.22 -23.74
CA GLU A 516 -21.48 10.07 -24.04
C GLU A 516 -22.20 9.57 -22.77
N GLU A 517 -23.53 9.43 -22.84
CA GLU A 517 -24.30 8.73 -21.80
C GLU A 517 -24.36 7.23 -22.09
N VAL A 518 -24.02 6.41 -21.10
CA VAL A 518 -23.98 4.95 -21.26
C VAL A 518 -24.76 4.22 -20.17
N GLU A 519 -25.38 3.12 -20.56
CA GLU A 519 -25.95 2.16 -19.61
C GLU A 519 -24.84 1.27 -19.06
N ALA A 520 -24.84 1.05 -17.75
CA ALA A 520 -23.85 0.24 -17.07
C ALA A 520 -24.48 -0.54 -15.92
N PHE A 521 -23.75 -1.54 -15.44
CA PHE A 521 -24.08 -2.25 -14.21
C PHE A 521 -23.01 -1.98 -13.16
N VAL A 522 -23.46 -1.66 -11.94
CA VAL A 522 -22.58 -1.50 -10.79
C VAL A 522 -22.53 -2.80 -10.01
N HIS A 523 -21.32 -3.27 -9.76
CA HIS A 523 -21.01 -4.33 -8.80
C HIS A 523 -20.34 -3.70 -7.59
N LEU A 524 -20.74 -4.08 -6.37
CA LEU A 524 -20.22 -3.50 -5.14
C LEU A 524 -19.50 -4.57 -4.29
N TYR A 525 -18.39 -4.17 -3.70
CA TYR A 525 -17.55 -4.99 -2.83
C TYR A 525 -17.21 -4.26 -1.54
N GLU A 526 -16.99 -4.99 -0.44
CA GLU A 526 -16.50 -4.45 0.83
C GLU A 526 -15.28 -5.26 1.28
N ALA A 527 -14.20 -4.55 1.60
CA ALA A 527 -12.98 -5.13 2.12
C ALA A 527 -13.17 -5.59 3.57
N ILE A 528 -12.64 -6.76 3.89
CA ILE A 528 -12.54 -7.37 5.21
C ILE A 528 -11.05 -7.56 5.54
N PRO A 529 -10.68 -7.97 6.77
CA PRO A 529 -9.28 -8.26 7.07
C PRO A 529 -8.70 -9.28 6.09
N GLY A 530 -7.60 -8.90 5.41
CA GLY A 530 -6.92 -9.74 4.42
C GLY A 530 -7.41 -9.60 2.97
N THR A 531 -8.34 -8.68 2.66
CA THR A 531 -8.76 -8.42 1.27
C THR A 531 -7.60 -7.89 0.42
N ARG A 532 -7.42 -8.48 -0.76
CA ARG A 532 -6.62 -7.92 -1.86
C ARG A 532 -7.51 -7.64 -3.06
N LEU A 533 -7.18 -6.61 -3.85
CA LEU A 533 -7.93 -6.31 -5.07
C LEU A 533 -7.83 -7.46 -6.10
N SER A 534 -6.69 -8.15 -6.14
CA SER A 534 -6.49 -9.35 -6.96
C SER A 534 -7.42 -10.50 -6.60
N ASP A 535 -7.77 -10.67 -5.32
CA ASP A 535 -8.70 -11.71 -4.88
C ASP A 535 -10.12 -11.45 -5.39
N ILE A 536 -10.55 -10.19 -5.39
CA ILE A 536 -11.85 -9.78 -5.93
C ILE A 536 -11.89 -10.09 -7.42
N VAL A 537 -10.89 -9.60 -8.17
CA VAL A 537 -10.74 -9.82 -9.62
C VAL A 537 -10.76 -11.30 -9.97
N ARG A 538 -9.96 -12.12 -9.28
CA ARG A 538 -9.83 -13.56 -9.54
C ARG A 538 -11.12 -14.32 -9.27
N GLN A 539 -11.82 -13.99 -8.20
CA GLN A 539 -13.07 -14.68 -7.83
C GLN A 539 -14.27 -14.23 -8.65
N GLU A 540 -14.19 -13.03 -9.22
CA GLU A 540 -15.21 -12.45 -10.08
C GLU A 540 -14.88 -12.60 -11.58
N ALA A 541 -13.89 -13.44 -11.93
CA ALA A 541 -13.52 -13.75 -13.31
C ALA A 541 -14.68 -14.21 -14.22
N PRO A 542 -15.78 -14.85 -13.72
CA PRO A 542 -16.96 -15.11 -14.55
C PRO A 542 -17.69 -13.85 -15.02
N ILE A 543 -17.50 -12.69 -14.37
CA ILE A 543 -17.96 -11.40 -14.87
C ILE A 543 -17.10 -11.07 -16.09
N PRO A 544 -17.69 -10.98 -17.30
CA PRO A 544 -16.92 -10.73 -18.51
C PRO A 544 -16.03 -9.48 -18.34
N LYS A 545 -14.73 -9.63 -18.62
CA LYS A 545 -13.74 -8.53 -18.73
C LYS A 545 -13.18 -7.97 -17.42
N LEU A 546 -13.50 -8.60 -16.27
CA LEU A 546 -12.81 -8.35 -15.00
C LEU A 546 -11.59 -9.26 -14.81
N ASP A 547 -11.27 -10.15 -15.76
CA ASP A 547 -10.24 -11.20 -15.68
C ASP A 547 -8.85 -10.81 -16.25
N ASN A 548 -8.67 -9.59 -16.75
CA ASN A 548 -7.40 -9.16 -17.34
C ASN A 548 -6.32 -8.93 -16.27
N SER A 549 -5.04 -9.03 -16.67
CA SER A 549 -3.85 -8.75 -15.85
C SER A 549 -3.88 -7.42 -15.07
N ASN A 550 -4.70 -6.45 -15.52
CA ASN A 550 -4.89 -5.14 -14.88
C ASN A 550 -6.30 -4.92 -14.27
N GLY A 551 -7.06 -6.00 -13.97
CA GLY A 551 -8.41 -5.90 -13.41
C GLY A 551 -8.51 -5.09 -12.12
N GLN A 552 -7.43 -5.02 -11.35
CA GLN A 552 -7.36 -4.26 -10.09
C GLN A 552 -7.61 -2.76 -10.33
N GLY A 553 -7.07 -2.21 -11.43
CA GLY A 553 -7.23 -0.80 -11.80
C GLY A 553 -8.66 -0.40 -12.18
N GLN A 554 -9.56 -1.38 -12.40
CA GLN A 554 -10.98 -1.16 -12.69
C GLN A 554 -11.85 -1.10 -11.42
N LEU A 555 -11.29 -1.42 -10.25
CA LEU A 555 -11.98 -1.26 -8.97
C LEU A 555 -11.77 0.16 -8.47
N HIS A 556 -12.83 0.80 -7.97
CA HIS A 556 -12.78 2.19 -7.52
C HIS A 556 -13.40 2.35 -6.13
N PRO A 557 -12.96 3.34 -5.32
CA PRO A 557 -13.52 3.58 -3.99
C PRO A 557 -15.00 3.95 -4.04
N PHE A 558 -15.84 3.20 -3.33
CA PHE A 558 -17.27 3.47 -3.21
C PHE A 558 -17.56 4.32 -1.97
N THR A 559 -17.21 5.61 -2.07
CA THR A 559 -17.42 6.64 -1.05
C THR A 559 -18.91 7.00 -0.91
N ARG A 560 -19.26 7.75 0.13
CA ARG A 560 -20.64 8.28 0.27
C ARG A 560 -21.03 9.17 -0.90
N GLU A 561 -20.07 9.93 -1.42
CA GLU A 561 -20.25 10.74 -2.63
C GLU A 561 -20.51 9.86 -3.87
N ALA A 562 -19.71 8.80 -4.08
CA ALA A 562 -19.93 7.84 -5.16
C ALA A 562 -21.30 7.16 -5.06
N ALA A 563 -21.69 6.74 -3.86
CA ALA A 563 -22.98 6.11 -3.62
C ALA A 563 -24.16 7.07 -3.86
N THR A 564 -23.98 8.35 -3.54
CA THR A 564 -24.96 9.40 -3.83
C THR A 564 -25.12 9.63 -5.33
N LEU A 565 -24.00 9.81 -6.04
CA LEU A 565 -24.02 10.19 -7.46
C LEU A 565 -24.39 9.03 -8.38
N LEU A 566 -23.94 7.82 -8.08
CA LEU A 566 -24.21 6.63 -8.88
C LEU A 566 -25.58 6.02 -8.57
N LEU A 567 -25.93 5.89 -7.27
CA LEU A 567 -27.08 5.09 -6.84
C LEU A 567 -28.18 5.89 -6.13
N GLY A 568 -27.90 7.12 -5.68
CA GLY A 568 -28.83 7.90 -4.84
C GLY A 568 -29.07 7.27 -3.47
N GLU A 569 -28.08 6.54 -2.95
CA GLU A 569 -28.10 5.80 -1.68
C GLU A 569 -26.78 6.05 -0.90
N PRO A 570 -26.59 7.23 -0.27
CA PRO A 570 -25.33 7.63 0.37
C PRO A 570 -24.83 6.62 1.42
N GLU A 571 -25.74 6.02 2.18
CA GLU A 571 -25.42 5.08 3.27
C GLU A 571 -24.83 3.75 2.77
N LEU A 572 -24.95 3.44 1.47
CA LEU A 572 -24.21 2.31 0.89
C LEU A 572 -22.73 2.62 0.68
N GLY A 573 -22.34 3.89 0.63
CA GLY A 573 -20.95 4.30 0.50
C GLY A 573 -20.23 4.35 1.85
N ARG A 574 -18.91 4.13 1.84
CA ARG A 574 -18.06 4.32 3.02
C ARG A 574 -16.82 5.12 2.68
N ASP A 575 -16.62 6.19 3.42
CA ASP A 575 -15.42 7.02 3.30
C ASP A 575 -14.27 6.33 4.05
N ALA A 576 -13.19 6.04 3.33
CA ALA A 576 -11.98 5.48 3.93
C ALA A 576 -11.23 6.59 4.67
N ASP A 577 -10.61 6.27 5.82
CA ASP A 577 -9.74 7.21 6.52
C ASP A 577 -8.54 7.54 5.62
N PRO A 578 -8.28 8.81 5.28
CA PRO A 578 -7.10 9.21 4.51
C PRO A 578 -5.76 8.93 5.23
N ARG A 579 -5.79 8.49 6.49
CA ARG A 579 -4.64 7.95 7.23
C ARG A 579 -4.35 6.48 6.94
N SER A 580 -5.33 5.71 6.45
CA SER A 580 -5.17 4.31 6.06
C SER A 580 -4.81 4.14 4.58
N GLY A 581 -4.84 5.23 3.80
CA GLY A 581 -4.48 5.25 2.38
C GLY A 581 -2.97 5.21 2.19
N SER A 582 -2.39 4.01 2.21
CA SER A 582 -0.97 3.82 1.91
C SER A 582 -0.66 2.68 0.94
N ASP A 583 -1.65 1.97 0.40
CA ASP A 583 -1.41 0.95 -0.64
C ASP A 583 -2.66 0.80 -1.54
N PRO A 584 -2.60 1.12 -2.86
CA PRO A 584 -3.67 0.87 -3.82
C PRO A 584 -4.06 -0.62 -3.94
N HIS A 585 -3.16 -1.54 -3.61
CA HIS A 585 -3.36 -2.98 -3.74
C HIS A 585 -3.96 -3.61 -2.48
N ALA A 586 -3.90 -2.91 -1.33
CA ALA A 586 -4.44 -3.36 -0.05
C ALA A 586 -5.49 -2.37 0.49
N PRO A 587 -6.79 -2.56 0.16
CA PRO A 587 -7.85 -1.69 0.65
C PRO A 587 -7.97 -1.76 2.18
N ALA A 588 -8.32 -0.63 2.81
CA ALA A 588 -8.54 -0.59 4.25
C ALA A 588 -9.73 -1.46 4.65
N VAL A 589 -9.65 -2.11 5.81
CA VAL A 589 -10.75 -2.96 6.31
C VAL A 589 -12.04 -2.13 6.45
N GLY A 590 -13.12 -2.59 5.83
CA GLY A 590 -14.42 -1.92 5.80
C GLY A 590 -14.57 -0.90 4.66
N GLN A 591 -13.52 -0.63 3.88
CA GLN A 591 -13.60 0.18 2.68
C GLN A 591 -14.49 -0.50 1.64
N ARG A 592 -15.38 0.27 1.01
CA ARG A 592 -16.24 -0.21 -0.07
C ARG A 592 -15.66 0.16 -1.41
N LEU A 593 -15.89 -0.70 -2.38
CA LEU A 593 -15.37 -0.63 -3.75
C LEU A 593 -16.51 -0.88 -4.73
N TYR A 594 -16.39 -0.33 -5.93
CA TYR A 594 -17.30 -0.62 -7.02
C TYR A 594 -16.54 -0.94 -8.32
N TYR A 595 -17.19 -1.73 -9.17
CA TYR A 595 -16.79 -2.00 -10.54
C TYR A 595 -17.94 -1.60 -11.48
N LEU A 596 -17.60 -0.97 -12.61
CA LEU A 596 -18.54 -0.59 -13.66
C LEU A 596 -18.46 -1.56 -14.84
N GLU A 597 -19.46 -2.41 -14.98
CA GLU A 597 -19.64 -3.27 -16.15
C GLU A 597 -20.40 -2.48 -17.23
N ILE A 598 -19.70 -2.03 -18.28
CA ILE A 598 -20.32 -1.37 -19.43
C ILE A 598 -20.43 -2.38 -20.59
N PRO A 599 -21.65 -2.71 -21.05
CA PRO A 599 -21.85 -3.63 -22.17
C PRO A 599 -21.06 -3.21 -23.41
N GLY A 600 -20.43 -4.18 -24.09
CA GLY A 600 -19.65 -3.91 -25.32
C GLY A 600 -18.30 -3.21 -25.13
N LYS A 601 -18.05 -2.48 -24.04
CA LYS A 601 -16.77 -1.80 -23.78
C LYS A 601 -15.75 -2.71 -23.09
N ARG A 602 -14.45 -2.53 -23.36
CA ARG A 602 -13.33 -3.27 -22.76
C ARG A 602 -12.19 -2.30 -22.49
N PRO A 603 -11.30 -2.59 -21.51
CA PRO A 603 -10.05 -1.88 -21.38
C PRO A 603 -9.33 -1.81 -22.73
N LEU A 604 -8.89 -0.60 -23.10
CA LEU A 604 -8.09 -0.38 -24.29
C LEU A 604 -6.74 -1.05 -24.08
N MET A 605 -6.35 -1.90 -25.02
CA MET A 605 -5.11 -2.65 -24.96
C MET A 605 -4.10 -2.08 -25.97
N ILE A 606 -2.83 -2.10 -25.60
CA ILE A 606 -1.68 -1.75 -26.44
C ILE A 606 -0.78 -2.97 -26.62
N PRO A 607 -0.22 -3.20 -27.82
CA PRO A 607 0.87 -4.15 -27.99
C PRO A 607 2.12 -3.62 -27.27
N GLY A 608 2.60 -4.36 -26.29
CA GLY A 608 3.89 -4.18 -25.65
C GLY A 608 5.04 -4.65 -26.55
N SER A 609 6.26 -4.23 -26.19
CA SER A 609 7.50 -4.54 -26.91
C SER A 609 7.73 -6.04 -27.15
N ASP A 610 7.15 -6.87 -26.29
CA ASP A 610 7.39 -8.32 -26.26
C ASP A 610 6.26 -9.09 -26.99
N GLY A 611 5.43 -8.39 -27.77
CA GLY A 611 4.28 -8.96 -28.50
C GLY A 611 3.04 -9.21 -27.64
N ARG A 612 3.08 -8.87 -26.34
CA ARG A 612 1.98 -9.03 -25.38
C ARG A 612 1.08 -7.80 -25.32
N THR A 613 -0.19 -7.95 -24.99
CA THR A 613 -1.10 -6.81 -24.83
C THR A 613 -1.16 -6.33 -23.38
N ALA A 614 -0.90 -5.04 -23.14
CA ALA A 614 -1.07 -4.38 -21.84
C ALA A 614 -2.26 -3.41 -21.89
N ALA A 615 -2.94 -3.17 -20.76
CA ALA A 615 -3.94 -2.11 -20.74
C ALA A 615 -3.24 -0.74 -20.87
N ARG A 616 -3.88 0.19 -21.58
CA ARG A 616 -3.39 1.58 -21.70
C ARG A 616 -3.21 2.20 -20.33
N ARG A 617 -2.27 3.14 -20.20
CA ARG A 617 -2.07 3.86 -18.94
C ARG A 617 -2.95 5.12 -18.90
N SER A 618 -3.45 5.41 -17.71
CA SER A 618 -4.16 6.66 -17.40
C SER A 618 -3.18 7.82 -17.19
N THR A 619 -3.65 9.04 -17.42
CA THR A 619 -2.89 10.27 -17.17
C THR A 619 -2.50 10.37 -15.70
N LYS A 620 -1.20 10.47 -15.41
CA LYS A 620 -0.69 10.47 -14.02
C LYS A 620 0.48 11.41 -13.82
N LEU A 621 0.61 11.91 -12.59
CA LEU A 621 1.70 12.78 -12.16
C LEU A 621 2.51 12.12 -11.04
N ARG A 622 3.83 12.16 -11.19
CA ARG A 622 4.79 11.80 -10.15
C ARG A 622 5.66 13.01 -9.81
N LEU A 623 5.81 13.27 -8.52
CA LEU A 623 6.60 14.34 -7.94
C LEU A 623 7.75 13.75 -7.12
N VAL A 624 8.98 14.15 -7.43
CA VAL A 624 10.17 13.81 -6.65
C VAL A 624 10.77 15.09 -6.10
N LEU A 625 10.88 15.18 -4.78
CA LEU A 625 11.60 16.24 -4.07
C LEU A 625 13.00 15.71 -3.74
N ASP A 626 13.99 16.14 -4.52
CA ASP A 626 15.38 15.67 -4.42
C ASP A 626 16.26 16.72 -3.73
N PHE A 627 16.31 16.66 -2.40
CA PHE A 627 17.01 17.64 -1.58
C PHE A 627 18.55 17.58 -1.69
N PRO A 628 19.18 16.40 -1.84
CA PRO A 628 20.61 16.31 -2.11
C PRO A 628 21.00 16.99 -3.43
N LYS A 629 20.24 16.79 -4.51
CA LYS A 629 20.49 17.42 -5.82
C LYS A 629 19.98 18.85 -5.92
N ASN A 630 19.22 19.32 -4.92
CA ASN A 630 18.54 20.62 -4.92
C ASN A 630 17.62 20.79 -6.15
N GLU A 631 16.88 19.73 -6.47
CA GLU A 631 16.04 19.64 -7.66
C GLU A 631 14.64 19.14 -7.32
N ILE A 632 13.64 19.58 -8.09
CA ILE A 632 12.30 19.00 -8.07
C ILE A 632 12.03 18.41 -9.45
N ARG A 633 11.71 17.11 -9.49
CA ARG A 633 11.40 16.41 -10.73
C ARG A 633 9.91 16.10 -10.79
N VAL A 634 9.25 16.56 -11.83
CA VAL A 634 7.84 16.27 -12.11
C VAL A 634 7.76 15.48 -13.40
N ARG A 635 7.21 14.27 -13.33
CA ARG A 635 6.89 13.46 -14.50
C ARG A 635 5.38 13.49 -14.69
N LEU A 636 4.94 14.16 -15.74
CA LEU A 636 3.54 14.20 -16.15
C LEU A 636 3.36 13.29 -17.35
N PHE A 637 2.82 12.10 -17.11
CA PHE A 637 2.40 11.20 -18.17
C PHE A 637 1.00 11.57 -18.63
N LEU A 638 0.85 11.80 -19.93
CA LEU A 638 -0.40 12.04 -20.62
C LEU A 638 -0.77 10.75 -21.36
N SER A 639 -1.96 10.22 -21.13
CA SER A 639 -2.47 9.08 -21.90
C SER A 639 -2.50 9.41 -23.39
N GLU A 640 -2.52 8.37 -24.23
CA GLU A 640 -2.60 8.52 -25.69
C GLU A 640 -3.72 9.47 -26.13
N ILE A 641 -4.90 9.36 -25.51
CA ILE A 641 -6.05 10.23 -25.82
C ILE A 641 -5.71 11.70 -25.50
N ARG A 642 -5.10 11.99 -24.35
CA ARG A 642 -4.74 13.37 -23.97
C ARG A 642 -3.59 13.93 -24.79
N ALA A 643 -2.59 13.10 -25.07
CA ALA A 643 -1.46 13.46 -25.92
C ALA A 643 -1.95 13.85 -27.32
N GLN A 644 -2.80 13.03 -27.95
CA GLN A 644 -3.38 13.34 -29.27
C GLN A 644 -4.27 14.58 -29.25
N GLU A 645 -5.12 14.74 -28.24
CA GLU A 645 -5.96 15.93 -28.12
C GLU A 645 -5.15 17.22 -28.02
N ILE A 646 -4.01 17.19 -27.34
CA ILE A 646 -3.08 18.33 -27.26
C ILE A 646 -2.37 18.51 -28.61
N ALA A 647 -1.85 17.43 -29.20
CA ALA A 647 -1.16 17.47 -30.49
C ALA A 647 -2.07 18.04 -31.60
N VAL A 648 -3.34 17.64 -31.65
CA VAL A 648 -4.33 18.18 -32.60
C VAL A 648 -4.51 19.70 -32.41
N LYS A 649 -4.62 20.18 -31.16
CA LYS A 649 -4.74 21.62 -30.88
C LYS A 649 -3.49 22.39 -31.30
N LEU A 650 -2.31 21.81 -31.09
CA LEU A 650 -1.04 22.40 -31.51
C LEU A 650 -0.92 22.44 -33.04
N ARG A 651 -1.28 21.37 -33.76
CA ARG A 651 -1.34 21.34 -35.24
C ARG A 651 -2.33 22.36 -35.81
N GLN A 652 -3.45 22.58 -35.13
CA GLN A 652 -4.44 23.60 -35.48
C GLN A 652 -3.98 25.04 -35.15
N HIS A 653 -2.75 25.22 -34.66
CA HIS A 653 -2.22 26.52 -34.24
C HIS A 653 -3.13 27.21 -33.20
N ALA A 654 -3.78 26.42 -32.34
CA ALA A 654 -4.59 26.95 -31.26
C ALA A 654 -3.73 27.83 -30.33
N HIS A 655 -4.36 28.82 -29.71
CA HIS A 655 -3.66 29.72 -28.79
C HIS A 655 -3.01 28.90 -27.65
N ILE A 656 -1.70 29.07 -27.46
CA ILE A 656 -0.90 28.29 -26.48
C ILE A 656 -1.47 28.41 -25.07
N GLY A 657 -2.04 29.58 -24.72
CA GLY A 657 -2.71 29.77 -23.43
C GLY A 657 -3.86 28.79 -23.19
N THR A 658 -4.57 28.35 -24.23
CA THR A 658 -5.65 27.36 -24.11
C THR A 658 -5.11 25.96 -23.85
N VAL A 659 -3.99 25.59 -24.48
CA VAL A 659 -3.30 24.31 -24.25
C VAL A 659 -2.69 24.29 -22.86
N ALA A 660 -1.99 25.36 -22.48
CA ALA A 660 -1.40 25.54 -21.16
C ALA A 660 -2.48 25.49 -20.06
N ALA A 661 -3.62 26.18 -20.22
CA ALA A 661 -4.71 26.13 -19.24
C ALA A 661 -5.28 24.71 -19.04
N ARG A 662 -5.24 23.86 -20.08
CA ARG A 662 -5.64 22.46 -19.95
C ARG A 662 -4.61 21.64 -19.18
N LEU A 663 -3.33 21.76 -19.56
CA LEU A 663 -2.23 21.12 -18.83
C LEU A 663 -2.17 21.57 -17.37
N GLY A 664 -2.44 22.85 -17.10
CA GLY A 664 -2.49 23.42 -15.76
C GLY A 664 -3.54 22.75 -14.86
N ARG A 665 -4.71 22.41 -15.39
CA ARG A 665 -5.75 21.67 -14.63
C ARG A 665 -5.31 20.23 -14.33
N ILE A 666 -4.67 19.56 -15.29
CA ILE A 666 -4.12 18.21 -15.08
C ILE A 666 -3.02 18.26 -14.00
N LEU A 667 -2.12 19.22 -14.11
CA LEU A 667 -1.01 19.46 -13.18
C LEU A 667 -1.51 19.76 -11.76
N GLU A 668 -2.45 20.69 -11.60
CA GLU A 668 -2.99 21.09 -10.30
C GLU A 668 -3.58 19.89 -9.55
N ARG A 669 -4.41 19.08 -10.22
CA ARG A 669 -4.98 17.86 -9.64
C ARG A 669 -3.90 16.85 -9.28
N GLY A 670 -2.93 16.63 -10.18
CA GLY A 670 -1.82 15.72 -9.95
C GLY A 670 -0.96 16.12 -8.75
N LEU A 671 -0.59 17.40 -8.64
CA LEU A 671 0.17 17.94 -7.51
C LEU A 671 -0.62 17.84 -6.21
N ARG A 672 -1.87 18.32 -6.19
CA ARG A 672 -2.74 18.23 -5.01
C ARG A 672 -2.80 16.79 -4.49
N ARG A 673 -2.90 15.80 -5.39
CA ARG A 673 -2.88 14.39 -5.02
C ARG A 673 -1.54 13.93 -4.47
N ALA A 674 -0.42 14.29 -5.08
CA ALA A 674 0.90 13.94 -4.57
C ALA A 674 1.15 14.47 -3.14
N PHE A 675 0.63 15.65 -2.80
CA PHE A 675 0.74 16.21 -1.45
C PHE A 675 -0.23 15.59 -0.42
N ILE A 676 -1.36 15.02 -0.85
CA ILE A 676 -2.38 14.44 0.04
C ILE A 676 -2.23 12.92 0.20
N GLY A 677 -1.92 12.21 -0.89
CA GLY A 677 -1.81 10.75 -0.98
C GLY A 677 -0.38 10.32 -1.25
N GLY A 678 0.17 9.50 -0.35
CA GLY A 678 1.60 9.19 -0.32
C GLY A 678 2.07 8.12 -1.27
N PHE A 679 1.22 7.18 -1.63
CA PHE A 679 1.68 6.01 -2.38
C PHE A 679 1.76 6.33 -3.86
N GLY A 680 2.91 6.08 -4.47
CA GLY A 680 3.05 6.12 -5.94
C GLY A 680 3.42 7.47 -6.56
N ARG A 681 3.27 8.57 -5.82
CA ARG A 681 3.16 9.92 -6.45
C ARG A 681 4.06 10.98 -5.88
N LEU A 682 4.50 10.82 -4.65
CA LEU A 682 5.45 11.71 -4.01
C LEU A 682 6.60 10.87 -3.51
N LYS A 683 7.80 11.16 -3.99
CA LYS A 683 9.06 10.61 -3.46
C LYS A 683 9.85 11.75 -2.84
N ILE A 684 10.26 11.60 -1.58
CA ILE A 684 11.13 12.56 -0.90
C ILE A 684 12.49 11.90 -0.73
N VAL A 685 13.50 12.39 -1.46
CA VAL A 685 14.89 12.01 -1.25
C VAL A 685 15.48 13.04 -0.30
N HIS A 686 15.63 12.65 0.97
CA HIS A 686 16.10 13.55 2.03
C HIS A 686 16.91 12.79 3.07
N GLU A 687 17.92 13.44 3.64
CA GLU A 687 18.88 12.80 4.57
C GLU A 687 18.29 12.40 5.94
N ALA A 688 17.11 12.93 6.29
CA ALA A 688 16.46 12.71 7.58
C ALA A 688 15.02 12.16 7.48
N VAL A 689 14.56 11.79 6.29
CA VAL A 689 13.19 11.26 6.09
C VAL A 689 13.30 9.86 5.52
N MET A 690 12.66 8.88 6.15
CA MET A 690 12.61 7.50 5.66
C MET A 690 11.52 7.32 4.58
N PRO A 691 11.66 6.33 3.67
CA PRO A 691 10.71 6.05 2.59
C PRO A 691 9.24 5.91 3.03
N ASP A 692 8.98 5.31 4.18
CA ASP A 692 7.65 5.08 4.76
C ASP A 692 7.04 6.33 5.41
N GLN A 693 7.80 7.42 5.53
CA GLN A 693 7.42 8.63 6.28
C GLN A 693 7.19 9.86 5.40
N TRP A 694 7.25 9.77 4.06
CA TRP A 694 7.19 10.95 3.19
C TRP A 694 5.99 11.88 3.45
N VAL A 695 4.78 11.32 3.52
CA VAL A 695 3.56 12.10 3.82
C VAL A 695 3.57 12.60 5.26
N GLY A 696 4.01 11.77 6.20
CA GLY A 696 4.14 12.15 7.61
C GLY A 696 5.08 13.33 7.78
N ALA A 697 6.20 13.35 7.05
CA ALA A 697 7.20 14.40 7.08
C ALA A 697 6.64 15.74 6.57
N LEU A 698 5.86 15.73 5.47
CA LEU A 698 5.17 16.93 5.01
C LEU A 698 4.08 17.40 5.97
N ARG A 699 3.35 16.49 6.62
CA ARG A 699 2.31 16.82 7.60
C ARG A 699 2.87 17.41 8.89
N ARG A 700 4.14 17.15 9.22
CA ARG A 700 4.85 17.79 10.35
C ARG A 700 5.13 19.26 10.08
N LEU A 701 5.14 19.69 8.82
CA LEU A 701 5.31 21.10 8.47
C LEU A 701 4.01 21.88 8.75
N PRO A 702 4.10 23.18 9.05
CA PRO A 702 2.92 24.04 9.12
C PRO A 702 2.08 23.92 7.84
N SER A 703 0.75 23.83 7.96
CA SER A 703 -0.16 23.58 6.83
C SER A 703 -0.04 24.58 5.67
N LEU A 704 0.47 25.77 5.94
CA LEU A 704 0.77 26.80 4.94
C LEU A 704 1.92 26.40 4.00
N VAL A 705 2.92 25.64 4.47
CA VAL A 705 4.13 25.34 3.68
C VAL A 705 3.82 24.47 2.46
N PRO A 706 3.12 23.32 2.60
CA PRO A 706 2.76 22.52 1.43
C PRO A 706 1.84 23.25 0.45
N GLN A 707 0.95 24.12 0.95
CA GLN A 707 0.06 24.93 0.11
C GLN A 707 0.83 25.94 -0.73
N VAL A 708 1.78 26.66 -0.12
CA VAL A 708 2.63 27.64 -0.83
C VAL A 708 3.53 26.92 -1.85
N LEU A 709 4.14 25.79 -1.47
CA LEU A 709 4.96 25.00 -2.38
C LEU A 709 4.16 24.51 -3.58
N MET A 710 2.96 23.97 -3.36
CA MET A 710 2.07 23.51 -4.43
C MET A 710 1.73 24.65 -5.41
N GLY A 711 1.35 25.83 -4.89
CA GLY A 711 1.05 26.99 -5.73
C GLY A 711 2.24 27.47 -6.56
N ARG A 712 3.44 27.51 -5.97
CA ARG A 712 4.68 27.89 -6.68
C ARG A 712 5.09 26.84 -7.72
N LEU A 713 4.97 25.56 -7.41
CA LEU A 713 5.22 24.49 -8.38
C LEU A 713 4.30 24.60 -9.59
N GLN A 714 3.01 24.82 -9.36
CA GLN A 714 2.04 25.02 -10.43
C GLN A 714 2.42 26.22 -11.30
N GLU A 715 2.77 27.35 -10.69
CA GLU A 715 3.21 28.56 -11.39
C GLU A 715 4.45 28.32 -12.27
N TRP A 716 5.54 27.79 -11.68
CA TRP A 716 6.81 27.59 -12.36
C TRP A 716 6.70 26.58 -13.50
N ILE A 717 6.01 25.46 -13.27
CA ILE A 717 5.84 24.41 -14.27
C ILE A 717 4.95 24.90 -15.41
N LEU A 718 3.84 25.57 -15.11
CA LEU A 718 2.92 26.04 -16.14
C LEU A 718 3.57 27.08 -17.05
N LYS A 719 4.36 28.00 -16.47
CA LYS A 719 5.15 28.96 -17.23
C LYS A 719 6.18 28.26 -18.13
N GLY A 720 6.95 27.33 -17.56
CA GLY A 720 7.93 26.54 -18.32
C GLY A 720 7.30 25.74 -19.46
N LEU A 721 6.15 25.11 -19.22
CA LEU A 721 5.41 24.36 -20.24
C LEU A 721 4.91 25.27 -21.36
N ALA A 722 4.37 26.44 -21.04
CA ALA A 722 3.91 27.40 -22.04
C ALA A 722 5.07 27.89 -22.93
N ASP A 723 6.22 28.21 -22.32
CA ASP A 723 7.42 28.64 -23.05
C ASP A 723 8.01 27.50 -23.90
N HIS A 724 8.07 26.27 -23.37
CA HIS A 724 8.56 25.11 -24.08
C HIS A 724 7.66 24.74 -25.27
N LEU A 725 6.35 24.68 -25.08
CA LEU A 725 5.39 24.41 -26.17
C LEU A 725 5.38 25.52 -27.23
N LYS A 726 5.75 26.76 -26.88
CA LYS A 726 5.90 27.84 -27.85
C LYS A 726 7.13 27.66 -28.75
N GLN A 727 8.23 27.18 -28.17
CA GLN A 727 9.52 27.07 -28.84
C GLN A 727 9.71 25.72 -29.55
N ARG A 728 9.12 24.65 -29.01
CA ARG A 728 9.36 23.25 -29.40
C ARG A 728 8.07 22.47 -29.63
N THR A 729 7.07 23.09 -30.25
CA THR A 729 5.79 22.45 -30.61
C THR A 729 5.98 21.11 -31.32
N GLU A 730 6.90 21.08 -32.29
CA GLU A 730 7.18 19.89 -33.12
C GLU A 730 7.72 18.71 -32.30
N GLU A 731 8.44 18.96 -31.20
CA GLU A 731 8.96 17.91 -30.31
C GLU A 731 7.78 17.15 -29.67
N PHE A 732 6.77 17.89 -29.20
CA PHE A 732 5.56 17.30 -28.61
C PHE A 732 4.72 16.56 -29.66
N ILE A 733 4.51 17.16 -30.83
CA ILE A 733 3.70 16.55 -31.90
C ILE A 733 4.34 15.23 -32.33
N LYS A 734 5.67 15.20 -32.54
CA LYS A 734 6.39 13.97 -32.90
C LYS A 734 6.31 12.90 -31.83
N ALA A 735 6.48 13.28 -30.55
CA ALA A 735 6.35 12.32 -29.46
C ALA A 735 4.94 11.74 -29.36
N ALA A 736 3.90 12.53 -29.65
CA ALA A 736 2.52 12.06 -29.70
C ALA A 736 2.22 11.23 -30.96
N GLU A 737 3.01 11.32 -32.03
CA GLU A 737 2.85 10.49 -33.24
C GLU A 737 3.59 9.15 -33.16
N ASP A 738 4.38 8.96 -32.11
CA ASP A 738 5.11 7.71 -31.87
C ASP A 738 4.12 6.55 -31.62
N THR A 739 4.58 5.32 -31.87
CA THR A 739 3.81 4.11 -31.60
C THR A 739 3.68 3.78 -30.12
N ALA A 740 4.49 4.39 -29.26
CA ALA A 740 4.41 4.23 -27.81
C ALA A 740 3.12 4.82 -27.22
N ASP A 741 2.59 4.20 -26.16
CA ASP A 741 1.32 4.63 -25.53
C ASP A 741 1.48 5.95 -24.76
N GLY A 742 0.99 7.05 -25.33
CA GLY A 742 0.98 8.36 -24.68
C GLY A 742 2.32 9.10 -24.70
N VAL A 743 2.44 10.13 -23.88
CA VAL A 743 3.62 11.03 -23.82
C VAL A 743 3.96 11.38 -22.38
N THR A 744 5.23 11.29 -22.02
CA THR A 744 5.74 11.77 -20.72
C THR A 744 6.44 13.11 -20.88
N LEU A 745 6.02 14.09 -20.08
CA LEU A 745 6.72 15.35 -19.89
C LEU A 745 7.59 15.23 -18.64
N VAL A 746 8.92 15.21 -18.83
CA VAL A 746 9.90 15.19 -17.74
C VAL A 746 10.33 16.63 -17.47
N ILE A 747 9.98 17.13 -16.29
CA ILE A 747 10.13 18.54 -15.91
C ILE A 747 11.08 18.58 -14.71
N ILE A 748 12.22 19.25 -14.86
CA ILE A 748 13.23 19.41 -13.82
C ILE A 748 13.31 20.88 -13.44
N LEU A 749 13.08 21.16 -12.15
CA LEU A 749 13.24 22.48 -11.56
C LEU A 749 14.57 22.49 -10.79
N GLY A 750 15.58 23.12 -11.39
CA GLY A 750 16.90 23.27 -10.78
C GLY A 750 16.95 24.45 -9.82
N ASN A 751 17.51 24.22 -8.64
CA ASN A 751 17.69 25.20 -7.57
C ASN A 751 16.42 26.00 -7.23
N PRO A 752 15.32 25.34 -6.82
CA PRO A 752 14.07 26.05 -6.51
C PRO A 752 14.24 27.03 -5.33
N PRO A 753 13.78 28.29 -5.46
CA PRO A 753 13.78 29.23 -4.35
C PRO A 753 13.04 28.67 -3.13
N GLY A 754 13.64 28.74 -1.94
CA GLY A 754 13.05 28.22 -0.71
C GLY A 754 13.29 26.72 -0.44
N PHE A 755 13.80 25.98 -1.42
CA PHE A 755 14.01 24.53 -1.29
C PHE A 755 15.10 24.15 -0.26
N PRO A 756 16.23 24.87 -0.15
CA PRO A 756 17.20 24.64 0.94
C PRO A 756 16.63 24.88 2.34
N GLN A 757 15.71 25.84 2.49
CA GLN A 757 15.04 26.13 3.76
C GLN A 757 14.05 25.00 4.11
N LEU A 758 13.33 24.49 3.11
CA LEU A 758 12.47 23.32 3.28
C LEU A 758 13.26 22.08 3.71
N ARG A 759 14.47 21.87 3.15
CA ARG A 759 15.40 20.81 3.59
C ARG A 759 15.69 20.91 5.09
N GLN A 760 16.03 22.10 5.58
CA GLN A 760 16.31 22.31 7.02
C GLN A 760 15.07 22.11 7.89
N ALA A 761 13.88 22.48 7.41
CA ALA A 761 12.62 22.27 8.11
C ALA A 761 12.28 20.79 8.30
N LEU A 762 12.54 19.98 7.27
CA LEU A 762 12.36 18.53 7.35
C LEU A 762 13.34 17.86 8.32
N LYS A 763 14.49 18.49 8.61
CA LYS A 763 15.40 18.12 9.71
C LYS A 763 14.92 18.58 11.10
N GLY A 764 13.72 19.16 11.22
CA GLY A 764 13.15 19.62 12.48
C GLY A 764 13.61 21.02 12.93
N LYS A 765 14.36 21.77 12.11
CA LYS A 765 14.74 23.14 12.44
C LYS A 765 13.57 24.10 12.27
N VAL A 766 13.40 25.03 13.22
CA VAL A 766 12.31 26.01 13.20
C VAL A 766 12.45 26.94 11.98
N LEU A 767 11.41 26.97 11.16
CA LEU A 767 11.30 27.89 10.03
C LEU A 767 10.95 29.30 10.51
N SER A 768 11.67 30.31 10.03
CA SER A 768 11.25 31.70 10.24
C SER A 768 10.13 32.08 9.26
N PRO A 769 9.16 32.93 9.64
CA PRO A 769 8.10 33.37 8.72
C PRO A 769 8.59 34.06 7.45
N ALA A 770 9.78 34.67 7.50
CA ALA A 770 10.46 35.26 6.35
C ALA A 770 11.04 34.21 5.39
N SER A 771 11.46 33.04 5.88
CA SER A 771 11.93 31.91 5.06
C SER A 771 10.80 31.05 4.48
N LEU A 772 9.57 31.20 4.98
CA LEU A 772 8.35 30.59 4.43
C LEU A 772 7.88 31.22 3.12
N ARG A 773 8.25 32.48 2.88
CA ARG A 773 8.11 33.09 1.56
C ARG A 773 9.24 32.52 0.72
N MET A 774 8.99 31.39 0.07
CA MET A 774 9.85 30.90 -1.04
C MET A 774 10.14 32.13 -1.92
N ALA A 775 11.38 32.62 -1.87
CA ALA A 775 11.73 33.99 -2.27
C ALA A 775 11.24 34.29 -3.69
N ASP A 776 10.94 35.55 -3.99
CA ASP A 776 10.53 35.96 -5.34
C ASP A 776 11.66 35.65 -6.33
N GLY A 777 11.48 34.59 -7.11
CA GLY A 777 12.44 34.04 -8.04
C GLY A 777 11.82 32.88 -8.83
N ALA A 778 12.34 32.61 -10.02
CA ALA A 778 11.95 31.46 -10.83
C ALA A 778 13.12 30.48 -10.91
N PRO A 779 12.91 29.17 -10.68
CA PRO A 779 13.94 28.17 -10.91
C PRO A 779 14.30 28.07 -12.38
N ALA A 780 15.47 27.48 -12.66
CA ALA A 780 15.75 26.99 -13.99
C ALA A 780 14.80 25.81 -14.29
N VAL A 781 14.04 25.90 -15.38
CA VAL A 781 13.08 24.87 -15.78
C VAL A 781 13.59 24.19 -17.04
N THR A 782 13.83 22.88 -16.96
CA THR A 782 14.17 22.04 -18.10
C THR A 782 13.03 21.07 -18.35
N ILE A 783 12.58 20.99 -19.60
CA ILE A 783 11.48 20.11 -20.02
C ILE A 783 11.98 19.25 -21.16
N THR A 784 11.79 17.94 -21.03
CA THR A 784 12.05 16.95 -22.06
C THR A 784 10.76 16.21 -22.37
N VAL A 785 10.46 16.02 -23.66
CA VAL A 785 9.31 15.25 -24.10
C VAL A 785 9.77 13.85 -24.52
N VAL A 786 9.17 12.82 -23.93
CA VAL A 786 9.51 11.42 -24.19
C VAL A 786 8.25 10.69 -24.66
N PRO A 787 8.27 9.97 -25.79
CA PRO A 787 7.15 9.12 -26.19
C PRO A 787 6.97 7.97 -25.20
N GLY A 788 5.72 7.61 -24.92
CA GLY A 788 5.38 6.57 -23.96
C GLY A 788 5.52 6.97 -22.50
N TYR A 789 5.49 5.96 -21.62
CA TYR A 789 5.61 6.12 -20.17
C TYR A 789 7.07 6.07 -19.70
N SER A 790 7.55 7.11 -19.00
CA SER A 790 8.83 7.10 -18.30
C SER A 790 8.65 7.10 -16.78
N HIS A 791 9.19 6.08 -16.11
CA HIS A 791 9.15 5.97 -14.64
C HIS A 791 10.30 6.71 -13.96
N GLU A 792 11.43 6.89 -14.67
CA GLU A 792 12.68 7.52 -14.20
C GLU A 792 13.15 8.67 -15.09
#